data_AF-A0ABD3QV83-F1
#
_entry.id   AF-A0ABD3QV83-F1
#
_cell.length_a   1.000
_cell.length_b   1.000
_cell.length_c   1.000
_cell.angle_alpha   90.00
_cell.angle_beta   90.00
_cell.angle_gamma   90.00
#
_symmetry.space_group_name_H-M   'P 1'
#
loop_
_entity.id
_entity.type
_entity.pdbx_description
1 polymer ?
#
loop_
_entity_poly.entity_id
_entity_poly.type
_entity_poly.pdbx_seq_one_letter_code
_entity_poly.pdbx_strand_id
1 'polypeptide(L)'
;MWPKPPIKETIMETSSQCLRSSPTGTCTLLPTLSLPAPLSPLFSSDCTLLTPLFLLGIFLLLISLCASHYLSRSPITELGQLGPRGRRNYSWNESTHGAGGRFVDWWLFGGCVWIRSSLFLWDRMCHFLGLSHGGADEDGEESCGGENLFACFGVVHNHDYKNKDGKAAENADTTRNEQTHQGKHGIGIIGYDSSLGAHGPVVLAPIRASVFILAWCSIGAFFVRAHAELTHFLIHYNAETFNFLPTSLRENLITMAFYVLQGIEYIFGRYPYFLQDEVLPSDSSMIGMITCAIIYATALITTLELALYVVGKLFSMIGIYVPKGVSHPGGPRPHKIVRVPKWTEGKKHFLPEELLMGQNNIKWRCAVAHDAHRDTLAKFNKAAGKVEVSDTTKEILLTGEPFGRQLWTMLEPQPCDQNVESEDDLNMTLRKALIPSKSNSEGTQQQPEAKEDMPNLFKQISDLFNPNVNPQSKSKPSKQSELVQLLASGGRRPWAFDPSKNPNSCDQIFRAQMISSYLEENEGKLPDDIAHIQRDESKKQIPAKTVKEAAKRGVAFYSMLQSPDGHWAGDYGGPHFLMPGLIVAWYVMGRPALMISPPQQALMLHYLKVHQQEDGGWGTHIESPSTMFGTVICYLAVRLLGAKRDEKWVTHARDFILKEGGAVMTSSWAKFWLCLIGCMDWKGHNSVPPEMWLLPNWFPFHPGRLWCHCRMVYLPMGYIYGSRFTYSDAENDPLIKELRQELYAEPYESIDWDRTRHLVAPMDNYSPIPTFMKFAQNCLSFYENYRVFRPFRDAVRGAGLKFCLEYMRAEDLQTNYIDIGPVNKALNMVAAFHAANNDINDPAVQSHMTRVPDYLWLAEDGMKMQGYNGSQCWDTSFAIQAVFECGLLDHFPLLSTKVWAYLERTQILSTETSQSSPAYQYESCDNRDKFYRHVSKGGWPFSTSAHGWPISDCTGEGLKGVLALMNSPVVVEAVKTDVLKSIDANRLYDAVNVILTLQNEDGGWATYENNRGFGWFEELNPSEVFGDIMIDYSYVECSMASLTALAEFHEKFPHHRSKEVAFAIRRGGEFMKSIQREDGSWYGSWACCFTYGCWFGIEGLIKAGEPSSSVPIQKCCRFLLSQQRPNGGWGEDFTSCYDKAYATNGMQSYGNDGSGVVNTAWALMALSAAKCNDVEAIRRGVQYLMSRQLECGDWPQEGISGVFNRACGITYTAYRNVFPVWALGRCAATYGDALDEKK
;
A
#
# COMPACT_ATOMS: atom_id res chain seq x y z
N MET A 1 51.60 34.33 18.78
CA MET A 1 50.98 35.65 18.55
C MET A 1 51.71 36.36 17.41
N TRP A 2 51.10 37.42 16.86
CA TRP A 2 51.63 38.45 15.94
C TRP A 2 53.08 38.96 16.19
N PRO A 3 53.67 39.78 15.28
CA PRO A 3 53.54 39.82 13.81
C PRO A 3 54.83 40.22 13.03
N LYS A 4 54.86 40.06 11.69
CA LYS A 4 55.25 41.07 10.65
C LYS A 4 55.78 40.43 9.34
N PRO A 5 55.50 41.06 8.17
CA PRO A 5 56.26 40.89 6.91
C PRO A 5 57.29 42.05 6.72
N PRO A 6 58.00 42.17 5.58
CA PRO A 6 58.45 41.17 4.58
C PRO A 6 60.00 41.15 4.47
N ILE A 7 60.59 40.31 3.59
CA ILE A 7 61.76 40.65 2.72
C ILE A 7 62.18 39.50 1.77
N LYS A 8 62.69 39.92 0.60
CA LYS A 8 63.48 39.28 -0.48
C LYS A 8 63.82 37.76 -0.50
N GLU A 9 63.42 37.11 -1.61
CA GLU A 9 64.26 36.86 -2.82
C GLU A 9 65.49 35.90 -2.77
N THR A 10 65.58 35.08 -3.83
CA THR A 10 66.78 34.50 -4.50
C THR A 10 67.35 33.11 -4.10
N ILE A 11 67.90 32.47 -5.16
CA ILE A 11 68.88 31.36 -5.22
C ILE A 11 68.35 29.92 -4.96
N MET A 12 68.82 28.89 -5.66
CA MET A 12 69.21 28.68 -7.09
C MET A 12 69.67 27.21 -7.22
N GLU A 13 69.69 26.67 -8.46
CA GLU A 13 70.60 25.59 -8.90
C GLU A 13 70.50 24.20 -8.19
N THR A 14 71.02 23.10 -8.75
CA THR A 14 71.45 22.78 -10.13
C THR A 14 71.13 21.30 -10.46
N SER A 15 71.04 21.00 -11.77
CA SER A 15 71.71 19.90 -12.51
C SER A 15 71.99 18.52 -11.82
N SER A 16 72.03 17.37 -12.51
CA SER A 16 71.74 16.97 -13.90
C SER A 16 72.10 15.47 -14.10
N GLN A 17 71.96 14.98 -15.34
CA GLN A 17 72.59 13.75 -15.92
C GLN A 17 71.90 12.39 -15.65
N CYS A 18 71.85 11.44 -16.62
CA CYS A 18 72.34 11.48 -18.01
C CYS A 18 71.67 10.48 -18.99
N LEU A 19 71.74 10.83 -20.28
CA LEU A 19 71.87 9.97 -21.49
C LEU A 19 70.75 8.99 -21.92
N ARG A 20 70.20 9.28 -23.13
CA ARG A 20 70.10 8.43 -24.34
C ARG A 20 69.65 6.95 -24.15
N SER A 21 68.65 6.47 -24.90
CA SER A 21 68.71 6.44 -26.36
C SER A 21 67.38 6.07 -27.06
N SER A 22 67.24 6.56 -28.29
CA SER A 22 66.38 6.07 -29.38
C SER A 22 67.33 5.78 -30.58
N PRO A 23 66.91 5.50 -31.85
CA PRO A 23 65.55 5.39 -32.42
C PRO A 23 65.38 4.21 -33.43
N THR A 24 64.37 4.36 -34.31
CA THR A 24 64.16 3.84 -35.70
C THR A 24 62.96 2.90 -35.86
N GLY A 25 62.13 3.01 -36.90
CA GLY A 25 62.04 4.02 -37.99
C GLY A 25 60.66 3.91 -38.70
N THR A 26 59.99 5.01 -39.12
CA THR A 26 60.12 5.69 -40.45
C THR A 26 59.80 4.77 -41.64
N CYS A 27 58.94 5.06 -42.63
CA CYS A 27 58.66 6.31 -43.39
C CYS A 27 57.36 6.11 -44.23
N THR A 28 56.74 7.05 -44.98
CA THR A 28 56.53 8.53 -44.97
C THR A 28 55.54 8.86 -46.12
N LEU A 29 54.86 10.02 -46.07
CA LEU A 29 54.77 10.97 -47.21
C LEU A 29 54.14 12.32 -46.78
N LEU A 30 54.60 13.40 -47.41
CA LEU A 30 54.35 14.85 -47.21
C LEU A 30 54.75 15.57 -48.53
N PRO A 31 54.55 16.89 -48.76
CA PRO A 31 54.19 18.00 -47.85
C PRO A 31 52.81 18.64 -48.25
N THR A 32 52.40 19.93 -48.14
CA THR A 32 53.12 21.23 -47.97
C THR A 32 52.24 22.38 -47.41
N LEU A 33 52.95 23.40 -46.93
CA LEU A 33 52.69 24.82 -46.56
C LEU A 33 51.45 25.55 -47.17
N SER A 34 50.94 26.66 -46.59
CA SER A 34 51.59 27.67 -45.72
C SER A 34 50.71 28.32 -44.63
N LEU A 35 51.37 28.83 -43.57
CA LEU A 35 50.86 29.70 -42.47
C LEU A 35 50.84 31.21 -42.90
N PRO A 36 50.18 32.18 -42.19
CA PRO A 36 50.12 32.30 -40.73
C PRO A 36 48.79 32.75 -40.05
N ALA A 37 48.82 32.76 -38.72
CA ALA A 37 47.87 33.39 -37.79
C ALA A 37 48.31 34.87 -37.50
N PRO A 38 47.53 35.73 -36.78
CA PRO A 38 46.36 35.40 -35.94
C PRO A 38 45.13 36.32 -36.07
N LEU A 39 43.99 35.81 -35.61
CA LEU A 39 42.96 36.62 -34.94
C LEU A 39 42.10 35.75 -34.02
N SER A 40 42.12 36.04 -32.73
CA SER A 40 41.19 35.56 -31.70
C SER A 40 40.92 36.77 -30.78
N PRO A 41 39.65 37.11 -30.51
CA PRO A 41 38.92 36.33 -29.50
C PRO A 41 37.42 36.14 -29.80
N LEU A 42 36.90 34.92 -29.56
CA LEU A 42 35.45 34.70 -29.41
C LEU A 42 35.06 33.43 -28.62
N PHE A 43 36.01 32.82 -27.91
CA PHE A 43 35.76 31.67 -27.02
C PHE A 43 36.39 31.92 -25.65
N SER A 44 35.59 32.48 -24.73
CA SER A 44 35.83 32.37 -23.29
C SER A 44 35.31 31.02 -22.77
N SER A 45 35.65 30.68 -21.53
CA SER A 45 35.62 29.31 -20.99
C SER A 45 34.26 28.77 -20.53
N ASP A 46 33.16 29.51 -20.73
CA ASP A 46 31.95 29.37 -19.91
C ASP A 46 30.81 28.55 -20.55
N CYS A 47 31.16 27.50 -21.32
CA CYS A 47 30.21 26.67 -22.09
C CYS A 47 30.11 25.20 -21.62
N THR A 48 30.29 24.94 -20.32
CA THR A 48 30.21 23.58 -19.74
C THR A 48 28.79 23.01 -19.62
N LEU A 49 27.75 23.84 -19.77
CA LEU A 49 26.34 23.48 -19.51
C LEU A 49 25.55 23.02 -20.76
N LEU A 50 26.08 23.25 -21.97
CA LEU A 50 25.38 22.92 -23.23
C LEU A 50 25.48 21.44 -23.62
N THR A 51 26.66 20.83 -23.44
CA THR A 51 26.93 19.43 -23.82
C THR A 51 26.02 18.40 -23.11
N PRO A 52 25.72 18.52 -21.80
CA PRO A 52 24.81 17.58 -21.13
C PRO A 52 23.37 17.62 -21.67
N LEU A 53 22.85 18.81 -22.00
CA LEU A 53 21.49 18.98 -22.53
C LEU A 53 21.37 18.41 -23.96
N PHE A 54 22.40 18.62 -24.79
CA PHE A 54 22.49 18.02 -26.12
C PHE A 54 22.50 16.48 -26.06
N LEU A 55 23.27 15.90 -25.14
CA LEU A 55 23.32 14.45 -24.93
C LEU A 55 21.99 13.89 -24.38
N LEU A 56 21.29 14.62 -23.51
CA LEU A 56 19.96 14.24 -23.01
C LEU A 56 18.92 14.21 -24.15
N GLY A 57 18.93 15.20 -25.05
CA GLY A 57 18.07 15.21 -26.23
C GLY A 57 18.31 14.01 -27.16
N ILE A 58 19.58 13.69 -27.43
CA ILE A 58 19.95 12.51 -28.23
C ILE A 58 19.51 11.20 -27.54
N PHE A 59 19.65 11.11 -26.22
CA PHE A 59 19.24 9.92 -25.45
C PHE A 59 17.72 9.66 -25.55
N LEU A 60 16.90 10.70 -25.42
CA LEU A 60 15.43 10.61 -25.57
C LEU A 60 15.01 10.26 -27.01
N LEU A 61 15.72 10.79 -28.01
CA LEU A 61 15.51 10.46 -29.42
C LEU A 61 15.83 8.98 -29.72
N LEU A 62 16.96 8.47 -29.20
CA LEU A 62 17.36 7.07 -29.38
C LEU A 62 16.39 6.08 -28.72
N ILE A 63 15.89 6.38 -27.51
CA ILE A 63 14.84 5.60 -26.85
C ILE A 63 13.58 5.51 -27.75
N SER A 64 13.16 6.64 -28.31
CA SER A 64 11.98 6.73 -29.19
C SER A 64 12.14 5.91 -30.48
N LEU A 65 13.31 5.97 -31.11
CA LEU A 65 13.62 5.21 -32.33
C LEU A 65 13.71 3.70 -32.07
N CYS A 66 14.32 3.28 -30.96
CA CYS A 66 14.40 1.87 -30.57
C CYS A 66 13.02 1.27 -30.27
N ALA A 67 12.14 2.01 -29.59
CA ALA A 67 10.75 1.58 -29.34
C ALA A 67 9.98 1.39 -30.66
N SER A 68 10.13 2.33 -31.61
CA SER A 68 9.51 2.24 -32.93
C SER A 68 9.98 1.01 -33.73
N HIS A 69 11.29 0.71 -33.73
CA HIS A 69 11.82 -0.46 -34.43
C HIS A 69 11.29 -1.78 -33.85
N TYR A 70 11.19 -1.89 -32.51
CA TYR A 70 10.77 -3.12 -31.84
C TYR A 70 9.28 -3.45 -32.09
N LEU A 71 8.40 -2.44 -32.07
CA LEU A 71 6.96 -2.61 -32.28
C LEU A 71 6.58 -3.04 -33.72
N SER A 72 7.49 -2.92 -34.69
CA SER A 72 7.25 -3.29 -36.09
C SER A 72 7.11 -4.79 -36.37
N ARG A 73 7.22 -5.66 -35.36
CA ARG A 73 7.33 -7.13 -35.53
C ARG A 73 6.24 -7.98 -34.86
N SER A 74 5.23 -7.37 -34.24
CA SER A 74 4.15 -8.11 -33.57
C SER A 74 2.90 -8.26 -34.46
N PRO A 75 2.39 -9.48 -34.71
CA PRO A 75 1.12 -9.66 -35.40
C PRO A 75 -0.06 -9.35 -34.46
N ILE A 76 -1.04 -8.60 -34.95
CA ILE A 76 -2.28 -8.28 -34.22
C ILE A 76 -3.45 -8.91 -34.96
N THR A 77 -4.16 -9.82 -34.29
CA THR A 77 -5.43 -10.41 -34.74
C THR A 77 -6.40 -10.51 -33.55
N GLU A 78 -7.69 -10.48 -33.85
CA GLU A 78 -8.82 -10.57 -32.90
C GLU A 78 -9.09 -9.33 -32.01
N LEU A 79 -9.95 -8.43 -32.50
CA LEU A 79 -10.77 -7.53 -31.68
C LEU A 79 -12.21 -7.54 -32.19
N GLY A 80 -13.13 -8.02 -31.34
CA GLY A 80 -14.57 -8.12 -31.62
C GLY A 80 -15.33 -6.81 -31.39
N GLN A 81 -16.52 -6.71 -32.00
CA GLN A 81 -17.33 -5.48 -32.02
C GLN A 81 -18.11 -5.25 -30.69
N LEU A 82 -18.28 -3.98 -30.30
CA LEU A 82 -19.23 -3.54 -29.27
C LEU A 82 -20.07 -2.36 -29.75
N GLY A 83 -21.37 -2.38 -29.43
CA GLY A 83 -22.38 -1.46 -29.97
C GLY A 83 -22.59 -0.13 -29.19
N PRO A 84 -23.34 0.83 -29.77
CA PRO A 84 -23.40 2.21 -29.28
C PRO A 84 -24.42 2.47 -28.15
N ARG A 85 -24.15 3.50 -27.33
CA ARG A 85 -25.03 4.03 -26.27
C ARG A 85 -25.70 5.35 -26.69
N GLY A 86 -26.92 5.60 -26.22
CA GLY A 86 -27.57 6.91 -26.27
C GLY A 86 -27.39 7.75 -24.99
N ARG A 87 -27.29 9.08 -25.12
CA ARG A 87 -27.31 10.08 -24.02
C ARG A 87 -27.82 11.44 -24.50
N ARG A 88 -28.63 12.13 -23.68
CA ARG A 88 -28.98 13.57 -23.65
C ARG A 88 -29.65 13.82 -22.27
N ASN A 89 -29.53 14.94 -21.54
CA ASN A 89 -28.90 16.25 -21.74
C ASN A 89 -28.07 16.67 -20.49
N TYR A 90 -27.47 17.87 -20.50
CA TYR A 90 -26.80 18.53 -19.37
C TYR A 90 -27.34 19.97 -19.19
N SER A 91 -27.16 20.54 -17.99
CA SER A 91 -27.17 21.99 -17.74
C SER A 91 -25.85 22.39 -17.05
N TRP A 92 -25.37 23.62 -17.29
CA TRP A 92 -24.07 24.09 -16.83
C TRP A 92 -24.15 24.92 -15.54
N ASN A 93 -23.38 24.52 -14.52
CA ASN A 93 -22.43 25.39 -13.82
C ASN A 93 -21.56 24.58 -12.84
N GLU A 94 -20.42 25.18 -12.45
CA GLU A 94 -19.43 24.69 -11.47
C GLU A 94 -18.54 23.48 -11.87
N SER A 95 -17.37 23.42 -11.22
CA SER A 95 -16.24 22.47 -11.38
C SER A 95 -15.35 22.58 -12.64
N THR A 96 -14.11 23.02 -12.44
CA THR A 96 -13.00 22.91 -13.42
C THR A 96 -12.28 21.56 -13.38
N HIS A 97 -12.77 20.60 -12.60
CA HIS A 97 -12.20 19.24 -12.48
C HIS A 97 -12.93 18.19 -13.35
N GLY A 98 -13.99 18.58 -14.08
CA GLY A 98 -14.84 17.68 -14.88
C GLY A 98 -14.48 17.58 -16.38
N ALA A 99 -13.21 17.49 -16.76
CA ALA A 99 -12.78 17.54 -18.18
C ALA A 99 -12.47 16.19 -18.86
N GLY A 100 -12.72 15.06 -18.18
CA GLY A 100 -12.36 13.68 -18.58
C GLY A 100 -13.11 13.09 -19.79
N GLY A 101 -13.07 13.75 -20.95
CA GLY A 101 -13.60 13.21 -22.21
C GLY A 101 -13.78 14.16 -23.40
N ARG A 102 -13.23 15.39 -23.40
CA ARG A 102 -13.50 16.40 -24.45
C ARG A 102 -12.27 17.21 -24.94
N PHE A 103 -11.09 16.59 -25.03
CA PHE A 103 -9.90 17.25 -25.60
C PHE A 103 -10.13 17.71 -27.05
N VAL A 104 -10.77 16.87 -27.88
CA VAL A 104 -11.13 17.18 -29.27
C VAL A 104 -12.16 18.31 -29.35
N ASP A 105 -13.19 18.29 -28.50
CA ASP A 105 -14.25 19.31 -28.53
C ASP A 105 -13.76 20.68 -28.04
N TRP A 106 -12.81 20.73 -27.10
CA TRP A 106 -12.10 21.96 -26.74
C TRP A 106 -11.30 22.52 -27.92
N TRP A 107 -10.60 21.64 -28.65
CA TRP A 107 -9.89 22.00 -29.88
C TRP A 107 -10.83 22.52 -30.98
N LEU A 108 -11.98 21.87 -31.19
CA LEU A 108 -12.97 22.28 -32.18
C LEU A 108 -13.69 23.57 -31.79
N PHE A 109 -14.11 23.74 -30.54
CA PHE A 109 -14.77 24.95 -30.07
C PHE A 109 -13.82 26.16 -30.09
N GLY A 110 -12.58 25.98 -29.64
CA GLY A 110 -11.51 26.96 -29.80
C GLY A 110 -11.28 27.32 -31.26
N GLY A 111 -11.10 26.31 -32.13
CA GLY A 111 -10.92 26.50 -33.57
C GLY A 111 -12.03 27.31 -34.23
N CYS A 112 -13.31 26.98 -33.96
CA CYS A 112 -14.45 27.70 -34.52
C CYS A 112 -14.53 29.18 -34.09
N VAL A 113 -14.16 29.50 -32.84
CA VAL A 113 -14.09 30.90 -32.38
C VAL A 113 -12.92 31.62 -33.04
N TRP A 114 -11.76 30.98 -33.14
CA TRP A 114 -10.55 31.57 -33.73
C TRP A 114 -10.68 31.82 -35.24
N ILE A 115 -11.21 30.87 -36.01
CA ILE A 115 -11.43 31.02 -37.47
C ILE A 115 -12.28 32.28 -37.75
N ARG A 116 -13.31 32.55 -36.94
CA ARG A 116 -14.19 33.71 -37.11
C ARG A 116 -13.45 35.04 -36.90
N SER A 117 -12.54 35.10 -35.93
CA SER A 117 -11.67 36.26 -35.70
C SER A 117 -10.60 36.42 -36.79
N SER A 118 -10.01 35.33 -37.28
CA SER A 118 -9.00 35.36 -38.34
C SER A 118 -9.56 35.85 -39.68
N LEU A 119 -10.79 35.45 -40.04
CA LEU A 119 -11.45 35.94 -41.26
C LEU A 119 -11.72 37.45 -41.21
N PHE A 120 -12.09 37.98 -40.04
CA PHE A 120 -12.32 39.42 -39.84
C PHE A 120 -11.02 40.25 -39.92
N LEU A 121 -9.89 39.71 -39.45
CA LEU A 121 -8.57 40.34 -39.65
C LEU A 121 -8.11 40.25 -41.11
N TRP A 122 -8.33 39.11 -41.78
CA TRP A 122 -7.92 38.91 -43.17
C TRP A 122 -8.63 39.89 -44.12
N ASP A 123 -9.94 40.05 -43.97
CA ASP A 123 -10.74 41.03 -44.73
C ASP A 123 -10.18 42.46 -44.57
N ARG A 124 -9.93 42.88 -43.32
CA ARG A 124 -9.29 44.16 -43.01
C ARG A 124 -7.89 44.31 -43.61
N MET A 125 -7.08 43.25 -43.65
CA MET A 125 -5.74 43.28 -44.24
C MET A 125 -5.79 43.38 -45.77
N CYS A 126 -6.65 42.62 -46.45
CA CYS A 126 -6.85 42.76 -47.90
C CYS A 126 -7.28 44.18 -48.28
N HIS A 127 -8.18 44.77 -47.48
CA HIS A 127 -8.67 46.13 -47.68
C HIS A 127 -7.61 47.22 -47.38
N PHE A 128 -6.61 46.93 -46.54
CA PHE A 128 -5.50 47.83 -46.19
C PHE A 128 -4.30 47.73 -47.16
N LEU A 129 -4.06 46.54 -47.72
CA LEU A 129 -2.94 46.26 -48.63
C LEU A 129 -3.22 46.58 -50.10
N GLY A 130 -4.41 47.10 -50.43
CA GLY A 130 -4.78 47.47 -51.80
C GLY A 130 -4.88 46.29 -52.77
N LEU A 131 -5.08 45.06 -52.26
CA LEU A 131 -5.08 43.83 -53.05
C LEU A 131 -6.44 43.54 -53.70
N SER A 132 -7.02 44.53 -54.37
CA SER A 132 -8.05 44.37 -55.39
C SER A 132 -7.44 44.63 -56.77
N HIS A 133 -7.55 43.68 -57.69
CA HIS A 133 -7.24 43.93 -59.10
C HIS A 133 -8.50 44.43 -59.81
N GLY A 134 -8.46 45.69 -60.24
CA GLY A 134 -9.59 46.33 -60.93
C GLY A 134 -9.71 45.89 -62.39
N GLY A 135 -10.94 45.60 -62.80
CA GLY A 135 -11.44 45.77 -64.17
C GLY A 135 -12.52 46.86 -64.11
N ALA A 136 -12.64 47.69 -65.16
CA ALA A 136 -13.25 49.00 -65.06
C ALA A 136 -14.64 49.14 -65.71
N ASP A 137 -15.40 50.09 -65.14
CA ASP A 137 -16.43 50.97 -65.73
C ASP A 137 -17.81 50.42 -66.17
N GLU A 138 -18.81 51.27 -65.89
CA GLU A 138 -20.16 51.46 -66.50
C GLU A 138 -21.03 50.19 -66.72
N ASP A 139 -22.17 49.98 -66.04
CA ASP A 139 -23.14 50.92 -65.43
C ASP A 139 -23.60 50.50 -64.01
N GLY A 140 -24.28 51.41 -63.30
CA GLY A 140 -24.50 51.27 -61.85
C GLY A 140 -25.80 50.56 -61.40
N GLU A 141 -25.66 49.68 -60.40
CA GLU A 141 -26.68 49.44 -59.37
C GLU A 141 -25.99 49.01 -58.05
N GLU A 142 -26.51 49.46 -56.89
CA GLU A 142 -25.95 49.09 -55.58
C GLU A 142 -26.37 47.65 -55.19
N SER A 143 -25.44 46.83 -54.69
CA SER A 143 -25.80 45.60 -53.96
C SER A 143 -24.78 45.22 -52.88
N CYS A 144 -25.29 44.73 -51.75
CA CYS A 144 -24.48 44.49 -50.55
C CYS A 144 -23.79 43.12 -50.56
N GLY A 145 -22.46 43.11 -50.46
CA GLY A 145 -21.64 41.90 -50.34
C GLY A 145 -21.43 41.41 -48.90
N GLY A 146 -22.49 41.24 -48.12
CA GLY A 146 -22.45 40.75 -46.74
C GLY A 146 -23.36 39.55 -46.52
N GLU A 147 -22.89 38.58 -45.74
CA GLU A 147 -23.62 37.34 -45.37
C GLU A 147 -24.12 36.46 -46.54
N ASN A 148 -23.28 35.52 -47.02
CA ASN A 148 -23.70 34.14 -47.32
C ASN A 148 -22.53 33.22 -47.73
N LEU A 149 -22.11 32.31 -46.84
CA LEU A 149 -21.35 31.10 -47.23
C LEU A 149 -21.71 29.84 -46.41
N PHE A 150 -22.95 29.77 -45.92
CA PHE A 150 -23.53 28.55 -45.35
C PHE A 150 -24.41 27.78 -46.37
N ALA A 151 -24.10 27.94 -47.67
CA ALA A 151 -24.90 27.44 -48.78
C ALA A 151 -24.50 26.04 -49.33
N CYS A 152 -23.53 25.36 -48.72
CA CYS A 152 -23.18 23.97 -49.06
C CYS A 152 -23.81 22.92 -48.11
N PHE A 153 -24.53 23.34 -47.06
CA PHE A 153 -25.35 22.46 -46.21
C PHE A 153 -26.64 23.16 -45.77
N GLY A 154 -27.66 23.07 -46.62
CA GLY A 154 -29.05 23.45 -46.33
C GLY A 154 -29.98 22.79 -47.36
N VAL A 155 -31.27 22.60 -47.12
CA VAL A 155 -32.11 22.87 -45.93
C VAL A 155 -32.97 21.59 -45.70
N VAL A 156 -33.84 21.40 -44.70
CA VAL A 156 -35.03 22.18 -44.33
C VAL A 156 -35.31 22.00 -42.84
N HIS A 157 -35.41 23.10 -42.10
CA HIS A 157 -36.29 23.19 -40.94
C HIS A 157 -37.62 23.77 -41.45
N ASN A 158 -38.75 23.23 -41.00
CA ASN A 158 -40.07 23.81 -41.29
C ASN A 158 -40.76 24.13 -39.94
N HIS A 159 -41.46 25.26 -39.87
CA HIS A 159 -41.99 25.80 -38.60
C HIS A 159 -43.52 25.74 -38.55
N ASP A 160 -44.03 25.48 -37.35
CA ASP A 160 -45.40 25.68 -36.85
C ASP A 160 -46.62 25.49 -37.79
N TYR A 161 -47.48 24.54 -37.42
CA TYR A 161 -48.92 24.83 -37.33
C TYR A 161 -49.55 24.11 -36.14
N LYS A 162 -50.42 24.80 -35.41
CA LYS A 162 -51.24 24.20 -34.34
C LYS A 162 -52.44 23.48 -34.94
N ASN A 163 -52.71 22.23 -34.53
CA ASN A 163 -54.03 21.92 -33.97
C ASN A 163 -54.14 20.60 -33.20
N LYS A 164 -55.23 20.56 -32.42
CA LYS A 164 -55.71 19.60 -31.44
C LYS A 164 -56.08 18.19 -31.96
N ASP A 165 -56.37 17.33 -30.97
CA ASP A 165 -57.30 16.19 -30.95
C ASP A 165 -56.90 14.89 -31.70
N GLY A 166 -57.15 13.72 -31.05
CA GLY A 166 -57.01 12.38 -31.65
C GLY A 166 -56.63 11.27 -30.66
N LYS A 167 -57.55 10.33 -30.38
CA LYS A 167 -57.37 9.21 -29.42
C LYS A 167 -56.90 7.90 -30.08
N ALA A 168 -56.08 7.14 -29.34
CA ALA A 168 -56.11 5.67 -29.12
C ALA A 168 -56.18 4.63 -30.28
N ALA A 169 -55.21 3.70 -30.27
CA ALA A 169 -55.31 2.22 -30.40
C ALA A 169 -53.90 1.65 -30.08
N GLU A 170 -53.63 0.62 -29.27
CA GLU A 170 -54.14 -0.76 -29.04
C GLU A 170 -53.60 -1.88 -29.96
N ASN A 171 -52.90 -2.82 -29.31
CA ASN A 171 -52.85 -4.29 -29.52
C ASN A 171 -52.05 -4.96 -30.67
N ALA A 172 -51.38 -6.05 -30.25
CA ALA A 172 -51.14 -7.34 -30.93
C ALA A 172 -50.20 -7.44 -32.17
N ASP A 173 -49.61 -8.61 -32.50
CA ASP A 173 -49.05 -9.75 -31.72
C ASP A 173 -48.24 -10.69 -32.68
N THR A 174 -47.54 -11.69 -32.14
CA THR A 174 -47.20 -13.01 -32.75
C THR A 174 -46.14 -13.16 -33.89
N THR A 175 -45.11 -13.97 -33.56
CA THR A 175 -44.55 -15.14 -34.32
C THR A 175 -43.64 -15.04 -35.56
N ARG A 176 -42.37 -15.46 -35.32
CA ARG A 176 -41.59 -16.59 -35.93
C ARG A 176 -41.08 -16.64 -37.40
N ASN A 177 -39.89 -17.26 -37.48
CA ASN A 177 -39.31 -18.12 -38.54
C ASN A 177 -38.67 -17.52 -39.81
N GLU A 178 -37.33 -17.41 -39.76
CA GLU A 178 -36.34 -18.17 -40.57
C GLU A 178 -36.40 -18.33 -42.12
N GLN A 179 -35.19 -18.23 -42.68
CA GLN A 179 -34.61 -18.86 -43.90
C GLN A 179 -34.59 -18.13 -45.28
N THR A 180 -33.35 -17.74 -45.63
CA THR A 180 -32.64 -17.89 -46.93
C THR A 180 -32.90 -16.97 -48.15
N HIS A 181 -31.86 -16.16 -48.40
CA HIS A 181 -31.14 -15.96 -49.68
C HIS A 181 -31.63 -15.02 -50.82
N GLN A 182 -30.72 -14.08 -51.11
CA GLN A 182 -30.30 -13.53 -52.41
C GLN A 182 -31.28 -12.69 -53.24
N GLY A 183 -30.94 -11.40 -53.37
CA GLY A 183 -31.61 -10.43 -54.27
C GLY A 183 -30.72 -9.19 -54.48
N LYS A 184 -29.73 -9.30 -55.36
CA LYS A 184 -28.74 -8.25 -55.67
C LYS A 184 -29.41 -6.93 -56.10
N HIS A 185 -28.86 -5.80 -55.68
CA HIS A 185 -28.23 -4.84 -56.60
C HIS A 185 -27.26 -3.94 -55.83
N GLY A 186 -26.11 -3.65 -56.42
CA GLY A 186 -25.10 -2.77 -55.83
C GLY A 186 -24.51 -1.84 -56.88
N ILE A 187 -24.14 -0.64 -56.45
CA ILE A 187 -23.28 0.29 -57.18
C ILE A 187 -22.18 0.66 -56.19
N GLY A 188 -20.92 0.45 -56.58
CA GLY A 188 -19.75 0.85 -55.81
C GLY A 188 -18.76 1.60 -56.71
N ILE A 189 -18.00 2.51 -56.12
CA ILE A 189 -16.87 3.27 -56.68
C ILE A 189 -16.23 4.01 -55.48
N ILE A 190 -14.92 4.13 -55.30
CA ILE A 190 -13.73 3.44 -55.85
C ILE A 190 -12.73 3.34 -54.68
N GLY A 191 -11.94 2.27 -54.59
CA GLY A 191 -10.82 2.21 -53.64
C GLY A 191 -9.61 2.98 -54.20
N TYR A 192 -8.92 3.77 -53.37
CA TYR A 192 -7.69 4.44 -53.80
C TYR A 192 -6.51 3.48 -53.72
N ASP A 193 -6.04 3.01 -54.87
CA ASP A 193 -4.92 2.08 -55.00
C ASP A 193 -3.57 2.79 -54.81
N SER A 194 -2.58 2.07 -54.28
CA SER A 194 -1.28 2.59 -53.85
C SER A 194 -0.18 2.42 -54.90
N SER A 195 -0.48 2.75 -56.17
CA SER A 195 0.55 2.78 -57.23
C SER A 195 0.35 3.88 -58.28
N LEU A 196 1.01 5.02 -58.08
CA LEU A 196 1.54 5.88 -59.16
C LEU A 196 2.63 6.81 -58.61
N GLY A 197 3.64 7.10 -59.44
CA GLY A 197 4.87 7.79 -59.04
C GLY A 197 4.78 9.32 -59.01
N ALA A 198 5.90 9.93 -58.61
CA ALA A 198 6.10 11.36 -58.41
C ALA A 198 5.57 12.28 -59.53
N HIS A 199 4.84 13.34 -59.16
CA HIS A 199 4.95 14.73 -59.66
C HIS A 199 4.06 15.69 -58.83
N GLY A 200 4.43 16.99 -58.76
CA GLY A 200 3.49 18.09 -58.47
C GLY A 200 3.40 18.67 -57.04
N PRO A 201 4.36 19.48 -56.57
CA PRO A 201 4.27 20.21 -55.29
C PRO A 201 3.63 21.61 -55.45
N VAL A 202 2.29 21.72 -55.31
CA VAL A 202 1.59 23.03 -55.35
C VAL A 202 0.68 23.27 -54.13
N VAL A 203 -0.14 22.29 -53.74
CA VAL A 203 -1.16 22.44 -52.66
C VAL A 203 -0.55 22.59 -51.26
N LEU A 204 0.74 22.26 -51.07
CA LEU A 204 1.41 22.33 -49.77
C LEU A 204 1.91 23.73 -49.37
N ALA A 205 1.99 24.70 -50.30
CA ALA A 205 2.53 26.02 -49.99
C ALA A 205 1.61 26.87 -49.08
N PRO A 206 0.28 26.99 -49.34
CA PRO A 206 -0.61 27.78 -48.48
C PRO A 206 -0.69 27.24 -47.05
N ILE A 207 -0.80 25.91 -46.91
CA ILE A 207 -0.89 25.23 -45.60
C ILE A 207 0.38 25.48 -44.77
N ARG A 208 1.57 25.44 -45.41
CA ARG A 208 2.84 25.78 -44.75
C ARG A 208 2.90 27.25 -44.32
N ALA A 209 2.42 28.18 -45.15
CA ALA A 209 2.35 29.60 -44.79
C ALA A 209 1.43 29.85 -43.58
N SER A 210 0.24 29.24 -43.55
CA SER A 210 -0.68 29.33 -42.41
C SER A 210 -0.05 28.80 -41.11
N VAL A 211 0.61 27.64 -41.15
CA VAL A 211 1.31 27.06 -40.00
C VAL A 211 2.47 27.95 -39.52
N PHE A 212 3.21 28.57 -40.45
CA PHE A 212 4.33 29.46 -40.11
C PHE A 212 3.86 30.75 -39.43
N ILE A 213 2.71 31.30 -39.85
CA ILE A 213 2.08 32.47 -39.22
C ILE A 213 1.51 32.12 -37.84
N LEU A 214 0.84 30.95 -37.71
CA LEU A 214 0.33 30.46 -36.42
C LEU A 214 1.45 30.25 -35.40
N ALA A 215 2.61 29.74 -35.82
CA ALA A 215 3.79 29.63 -34.97
C ALA A 215 4.28 31.01 -34.50
N TRP A 216 4.39 31.99 -35.40
CA TRP A 216 4.82 33.36 -35.06
C TRP A 216 3.91 34.05 -34.04
N CYS A 217 2.58 33.95 -34.21
CA CYS A 217 1.63 34.50 -33.23
C CYS A 217 1.72 33.80 -31.86
N SER A 218 1.95 32.48 -31.85
CA SER A 218 2.11 31.70 -30.62
C SER A 218 3.40 32.07 -29.87
N ILE A 219 4.49 32.31 -30.59
CA ILE A 219 5.77 32.79 -30.05
C ILE A 219 5.59 34.18 -29.40
N GLY A 220 4.86 35.09 -30.04
CA GLY A 220 4.53 36.40 -29.45
C GLY A 220 3.75 36.29 -28.14
N ALA A 221 2.70 35.47 -28.09
CA ALA A 221 1.92 35.24 -26.88
C ALA A 221 2.74 34.59 -25.74
N PHE A 222 3.64 33.66 -26.09
CA PHE A 222 4.59 33.07 -25.13
C PHE A 222 5.53 34.13 -24.54
N PHE A 223 6.13 35.00 -25.36
CA PHE A 223 7.05 36.03 -24.87
C PHE A 223 6.37 37.13 -24.06
N VAL A 224 5.14 37.55 -24.40
CA VAL A 224 4.36 38.49 -23.58
C VAL A 224 4.06 37.90 -22.20
N ARG A 225 3.72 36.61 -22.13
CA ARG A 225 3.52 35.94 -20.84
C ARG A 225 4.83 35.74 -20.08
N ALA A 226 5.91 35.34 -20.76
CA ALA A 226 7.23 35.20 -20.14
C ALA A 226 7.74 36.53 -19.58
N HIS A 227 7.52 37.66 -20.27
CA HIS A 227 7.80 39.00 -19.76
C HIS A 227 7.01 39.27 -18.48
N ALA A 228 5.68 39.11 -18.49
CA ALA A 228 4.84 39.34 -17.32
C ALA A 228 5.24 38.49 -16.10
N GLU A 229 5.51 37.19 -16.30
CA GLU A 229 5.91 36.26 -15.22
C GLU A 229 7.34 36.57 -14.72
N LEU A 230 8.28 36.98 -15.59
CA LEU A 230 9.63 37.41 -15.19
C LEU A 230 9.65 38.79 -14.51
N THR A 231 8.82 39.74 -14.96
CA THR A 231 8.61 41.03 -14.30
C THR A 231 8.01 40.81 -12.91
N HIS A 232 7.00 39.95 -12.80
CA HIS A 232 6.42 39.57 -11.51
C HIS A 232 7.44 38.88 -10.60
N PHE A 233 8.26 37.96 -11.14
CA PHE A 233 9.36 37.33 -10.42
C PHE A 233 10.39 38.34 -9.88
N LEU A 234 10.78 39.35 -10.67
CA LEU A 234 11.74 40.38 -10.26
C LEU A 234 11.14 41.42 -9.29
N ILE A 235 9.86 41.77 -9.44
CA ILE A 235 9.16 42.71 -8.53
C ILE A 235 8.86 42.06 -7.17
N HIS A 236 8.42 40.79 -7.18
CA HIS A 236 8.13 40.02 -5.96
C HIS A 236 9.31 39.15 -5.50
N TYR A 237 10.53 39.49 -5.94
CA TYR A 237 11.76 38.87 -5.46
C TYR A 237 12.03 39.25 -3.99
N ASN A 238 11.46 38.49 -3.05
CA ASN A 238 11.89 38.54 -1.66
C ASN A 238 13.18 37.72 -1.51
N ALA A 239 14.24 38.36 -1.01
CA ALA A 239 15.53 37.72 -0.77
C ALA A 239 15.44 36.53 0.22
N GLU A 240 14.44 36.52 1.10
CA GLU A 240 14.18 35.43 2.04
C GLU A 240 13.75 34.13 1.36
N THR A 241 12.88 34.20 0.35
CA THR A 241 12.31 33.02 -0.33
C THR A 241 13.39 32.17 -1.02
N PHE A 242 14.48 32.80 -1.46
CA PHE A 242 15.60 32.14 -2.13
C PHE A 242 16.86 32.03 -1.25
N ASN A 243 16.74 32.19 0.08
CA ASN A 243 17.91 32.13 0.98
C ASN A 243 18.67 30.80 0.98
N PHE A 244 18.05 29.72 0.50
CA PHE A 244 18.70 28.40 0.33
C PHE A 244 19.69 28.34 -0.85
N LEU A 245 19.70 29.33 -1.75
CA LEU A 245 20.64 29.40 -2.86
C LEU A 245 21.89 30.23 -2.49
N PRO A 246 23.11 29.78 -2.83
CA PRO A 246 24.34 30.57 -2.66
C PRO A 246 24.21 31.96 -3.30
N THR A 247 24.77 33.00 -2.66
CA THR A 247 24.61 34.40 -3.09
C THR A 247 24.96 34.59 -4.57
N SER A 248 26.07 34.04 -5.03
CA SER A 248 26.51 34.11 -6.43
C SER A 248 25.57 33.39 -7.41
N LEU A 249 24.94 32.29 -7.01
CA LEU A 249 23.93 31.62 -7.84
C LEU A 249 22.63 32.42 -7.88
N ARG A 250 22.29 33.10 -6.79
CA ARG A 250 21.13 33.99 -6.67
C ARG A 250 21.30 35.26 -7.51
N GLU A 251 22.47 35.89 -7.41
CA GLU A 251 22.92 37.01 -8.26
C GLU A 251 22.89 36.60 -9.73
N ASN A 252 23.48 35.46 -10.08
CA ASN A 252 23.42 34.93 -11.45
C ASN A 252 21.98 34.66 -11.94
N LEU A 253 21.07 34.21 -11.07
CA LEU A 253 19.66 34.01 -11.43
C LEU A 253 18.92 35.34 -11.63
N ILE A 254 19.14 36.35 -10.79
CA ILE A 254 18.62 37.71 -10.98
C ILE A 254 19.18 38.28 -12.29
N THR A 255 20.50 38.24 -12.48
CA THR A 255 21.18 38.75 -13.67
C THR A 255 20.74 38.02 -14.94
N MET A 256 20.54 36.70 -14.90
CA MET A 256 19.98 35.94 -16.03
C MET A 256 18.54 36.35 -16.31
N ALA A 257 17.68 36.46 -15.28
CA ALA A 257 16.30 36.94 -15.45
C ALA A 257 16.28 38.36 -16.03
N PHE A 258 17.16 39.25 -15.56
CA PHE A 258 17.29 40.62 -16.05
C PHE A 258 17.78 40.68 -17.50
N TYR A 259 18.75 39.85 -17.90
CA TYR A 259 19.20 39.75 -19.29
C TYR A 259 18.17 39.10 -20.22
N VAL A 260 17.39 38.13 -19.75
CA VAL A 260 16.27 37.56 -20.52
C VAL A 260 15.16 38.60 -20.68
N LEU A 261 14.85 39.36 -19.64
CA LEU A 261 13.81 40.40 -19.67
C LEU A 261 14.25 41.58 -20.56
N GLN A 262 15.50 42.07 -20.43
CA GLN A 262 16.10 43.00 -21.39
C GLN A 262 16.15 42.43 -22.81
N GLY A 263 16.37 41.13 -22.99
CA GLY A 263 16.32 40.46 -24.28
C GLY A 263 14.92 40.54 -24.91
N ILE A 264 13.88 40.24 -24.14
CA ILE A 264 12.48 40.35 -24.58
C ILE A 264 12.11 41.81 -24.84
N GLU A 265 12.48 42.75 -23.97
CA GLU A 265 12.24 44.20 -24.17
C GLU A 265 13.02 44.78 -25.35
N TYR A 266 14.21 44.27 -25.66
CA TYR A 266 14.97 44.66 -26.86
C TYR A 266 14.33 44.10 -28.14
N ILE A 267 13.83 42.85 -28.09
CA ILE A 267 13.16 42.18 -29.21
C ILE A 267 11.81 42.83 -29.52
N PHE A 268 11.00 43.19 -28.51
CA PHE A 268 9.64 43.71 -28.71
C PHE A 268 9.53 45.24 -28.57
N GLY A 269 10.29 45.87 -27.67
CA GLY A 269 10.22 47.31 -27.37
C GLY A 269 10.76 48.22 -28.48
N ARG A 270 11.50 47.68 -29.46
CA ARG A 270 11.90 48.43 -30.68
C ARG A 270 10.90 48.36 -31.84
N TYR A 271 9.88 47.50 -31.79
CA TYR A 271 8.90 47.36 -32.88
C TYR A 271 7.84 48.46 -33.03
N PRO A 272 7.51 49.33 -32.03
CA PRO A 272 6.55 50.42 -32.26
C PRO A 272 7.05 51.55 -33.18
N TYR A 273 8.37 51.70 -33.36
CA TYR A 273 8.96 52.93 -33.93
C TYR A 273 9.64 52.78 -35.30
N PHE A 274 9.67 51.58 -35.90
CA PHE A 274 10.30 51.35 -37.21
C PHE A 274 9.42 51.69 -38.44
N LEU A 275 8.41 52.55 -38.25
CA LEU A 275 7.46 52.98 -39.30
C LEU A 275 7.50 54.48 -39.63
N GLN A 276 8.44 55.27 -39.06
CA GLN A 276 8.46 56.73 -39.29
C GLN A 276 9.80 57.41 -39.61
N ASP A 277 10.97 56.82 -39.36
CA ASP A 277 12.26 57.47 -39.68
C ASP A 277 13.26 56.52 -40.37
N GLU A 278 14.04 57.09 -41.29
CA GLU A 278 15.05 56.37 -42.07
C GLU A 278 16.40 56.29 -41.32
N VAL A 279 17.01 55.08 -41.31
CA VAL A 279 18.45 54.72 -41.20
C VAL A 279 18.63 53.45 -40.35
N LEU A 280 19.32 52.45 -40.93
CA LEU A 280 19.74 51.21 -40.26
C LEU A 280 21.28 51.16 -40.15
N PRO A 281 21.85 50.88 -38.96
CA PRO A 281 23.29 50.60 -38.83
C PRO A 281 23.62 49.19 -39.36
N SER A 282 24.78 49.05 -40.01
CA SER A 282 25.07 47.97 -40.96
C SER A 282 25.91 46.80 -40.40
N ASP A 283 25.61 46.34 -39.18
CA ASP A 283 26.41 45.30 -38.49
C ASP A 283 25.86 43.87 -38.72
N SER A 284 26.47 43.14 -39.65
CA SER A 284 26.01 41.81 -40.11
C SER A 284 26.27 40.68 -39.10
N SER A 285 27.17 40.90 -38.14
CA SER A 285 27.59 39.92 -37.13
C SER A 285 26.45 39.52 -36.18
N MET A 286 25.68 40.52 -35.70
CA MET A 286 24.61 40.33 -34.73
C MET A 286 23.39 39.60 -35.34
N ILE A 287 23.06 39.91 -36.60
CA ILE A 287 21.97 39.27 -37.35
C ILE A 287 22.25 37.77 -37.51
N GLY A 288 23.51 37.39 -37.76
CA GLY A 288 23.92 35.98 -37.85
C GLY A 288 23.68 35.21 -36.55
N MET A 289 24.10 35.75 -35.40
CA MET A 289 23.90 35.08 -34.10
C MET A 289 22.42 34.93 -33.73
N ILE A 290 21.61 35.97 -33.93
CA ILE A 290 20.16 35.94 -33.67
C ILE A 290 19.48 34.91 -34.59
N THR A 291 19.84 34.87 -35.87
CA THR A 291 19.30 33.89 -36.84
C THR A 291 19.65 32.46 -36.44
N CYS A 292 20.90 32.19 -36.04
CA CYS A 292 21.32 30.88 -35.55
C CYS A 292 20.56 30.46 -34.28
N ALA A 293 20.38 31.36 -33.31
CA ALA A 293 19.63 31.07 -32.09
C ALA A 293 18.15 30.73 -32.36
N ILE A 294 17.50 31.50 -33.24
CA ILE A 294 16.11 31.24 -33.67
C ILE A 294 15.99 29.90 -34.38
N ILE A 295 16.91 29.57 -35.30
CA ILE A 295 16.94 28.27 -36.00
C ILE A 295 17.12 27.13 -34.99
N TYR A 296 18.02 27.26 -34.02
CA TYR A 296 18.28 26.21 -33.03
C TYR A 296 17.10 25.98 -32.09
N ALA A 297 16.46 27.05 -31.61
CA ALA A 297 15.24 26.97 -30.80
C ALA A 297 14.08 26.36 -31.59
N THR A 298 13.89 26.79 -32.84
CA THR A 298 12.85 26.24 -33.74
C THR A 298 13.09 24.76 -34.00
N ALA A 299 14.33 24.33 -34.25
CA ALA A 299 14.66 22.93 -34.46
C ALA A 299 14.42 22.06 -33.20
N LEU A 300 14.79 22.57 -32.02
CA LEU A 300 14.57 21.88 -30.74
C LEU A 300 13.07 21.72 -30.44
N ILE A 301 12.29 22.78 -30.58
CA ILE A 301 10.83 22.77 -30.37
C ILE A 301 10.15 21.87 -31.41
N THR A 302 10.50 21.98 -32.70
CA THR A 302 9.97 21.11 -33.75
C THR A 302 10.31 19.63 -33.50
N THR A 303 11.48 19.33 -32.93
CA THR A 303 11.86 17.96 -32.57
C THR A 303 11.04 17.43 -31.37
N LEU A 304 10.78 18.28 -30.37
CA LEU A 304 9.90 17.97 -29.24
C LEU A 304 8.45 17.78 -29.66
N GLU A 305 7.91 18.67 -30.49
CA GLU A 305 6.55 18.57 -31.03
C GLU A 305 6.41 17.36 -31.96
N LEU A 306 7.41 17.07 -32.81
CA LEU A 306 7.39 15.88 -33.65
C LEU A 306 7.49 14.60 -32.81
N ALA A 307 8.31 14.58 -31.74
CA ALA A 307 8.37 13.45 -30.81
C ALA A 307 7.03 13.25 -30.08
N LEU A 308 6.44 14.31 -29.54
CA LEU A 308 5.12 14.26 -28.87
C LEU A 308 3.99 13.90 -29.85
N TYR A 309 4.04 14.38 -31.09
CA TYR A 309 3.10 14.03 -32.16
C TYR A 309 3.25 12.56 -32.58
N VAL A 310 4.49 12.06 -32.75
CA VAL A 310 4.76 10.66 -33.08
C VAL A 310 4.37 9.73 -31.93
N VAL A 311 4.60 10.12 -30.67
CA VAL A 311 4.13 9.40 -29.48
C VAL A 311 2.61 9.41 -29.40
N GLY A 312 1.96 10.55 -29.59
CA GLY A 312 0.49 10.65 -29.64
C GLY A 312 -0.13 9.88 -30.82
N LYS A 313 0.53 9.86 -31.98
CA LYS A 313 0.15 9.04 -33.13
C LYS A 313 0.39 7.56 -32.89
N LEU A 314 1.45 7.16 -32.20
CA LEU A 314 1.67 5.78 -31.76
C LEU A 314 0.53 5.34 -30.85
N PHE A 315 0.23 6.07 -29.77
CA PHE A 315 -0.92 5.77 -28.91
C PHE A 315 -2.25 5.69 -29.69
N SER A 316 -2.46 6.57 -30.68
CA SER A 316 -3.63 6.54 -31.57
C SER A 316 -3.63 5.41 -32.60
N MET A 317 -2.47 4.92 -33.07
CA MET A 317 -2.34 3.91 -34.13
C MET A 317 -2.24 2.49 -33.60
N ILE A 318 -1.75 2.31 -32.37
CA ILE A 318 -1.75 1.01 -31.66
C ILE A 318 -3.19 0.59 -31.29
N GLY A 319 -4.19 1.45 -31.52
CA GLY A 319 -5.60 1.13 -31.26
C GLY A 319 -5.92 1.07 -29.77
N ILE A 320 -5.10 1.70 -28.92
CA ILE A 320 -5.34 1.81 -27.48
C ILE A 320 -6.50 2.79 -27.26
N TYR A 321 -7.71 2.28 -27.46
CA TYR A 321 -8.76 2.51 -26.49
C TYR A 321 -8.15 2.19 -25.13
N VAL A 322 -7.73 3.23 -24.39
CA VAL A 322 -7.51 3.10 -22.96
C VAL A 322 -8.85 2.62 -22.42
N PRO A 323 -8.98 1.38 -21.94
CA PRO A 323 -10.26 0.91 -21.49
C PRO A 323 -10.66 1.81 -20.32
N LYS A 324 -11.94 2.21 -20.23
CA LYS A 324 -12.50 2.58 -18.92
C LYS A 324 -12.73 1.30 -18.11
N GLY A 325 -11.64 0.53 -17.98
CA GLY A 325 -11.53 -0.68 -17.22
C GLY A 325 -11.38 -0.29 -15.77
N VAL A 326 -12.51 -0.35 -15.06
CA VAL A 326 -12.48 -0.88 -13.70
C VAL A 326 -11.70 -2.21 -13.79
N SER A 327 -10.72 -2.41 -12.92
CA SER A 327 -9.77 -3.52 -12.99
C SER A 327 -10.50 -4.87 -12.88
N HIS A 328 -10.82 -5.50 -14.02
CA HIS A 328 -11.61 -6.73 -14.04
C HIS A 328 -10.94 -7.83 -13.21
N PRO A 329 -11.55 -8.28 -12.09
CA PRO A 329 -10.87 -9.12 -11.12
C PRO A 329 -10.86 -10.60 -11.55
N GLY A 330 -9.92 -10.91 -12.43
CA GLY A 330 -9.41 -12.27 -12.66
C GLY A 330 -10.02 -13.03 -13.84
N GLY A 331 -9.31 -13.02 -14.97
CA GLY A 331 -9.12 -14.27 -15.71
C GLY A 331 -8.21 -15.22 -14.89
N PRO A 332 -8.30 -16.55 -15.10
CA PRO A 332 -7.45 -17.51 -14.39
C PRO A 332 -5.98 -17.32 -14.76
N ARG A 333 -5.07 -17.45 -13.78
CA ARG A 333 -3.62 -17.31 -14.01
C ARG A 333 -3.07 -18.54 -14.75
N PRO A 334 -2.23 -18.39 -15.81
CA PRO A 334 -1.63 -19.53 -16.51
C PRO A 334 -0.58 -20.29 -15.68
N HIS A 335 -0.07 -19.66 -14.61
CA HIS A 335 0.85 -20.26 -13.65
C HIS A 335 0.17 -20.33 -12.28
N LYS A 336 -0.31 -21.52 -11.94
CA LYS A 336 -0.94 -21.88 -10.66
C LYS A 336 0.12 -22.25 -9.61
N ILE A 337 -0.28 -22.35 -8.33
CA ILE A 337 0.57 -23.00 -7.32
C ILE A 337 0.64 -24.51 -7.60
N VAL A 338 1.83 -25.02 -7.96
CA VAL A 338 2.06 -26.46 -8.27
C VAL A 338 2.70 -27.22 -7.09
N ARG A 339 3.22 -26.51 -6.08
CA ARG A 339 3.89 -27.11 -4.90
C ARG A 339 3.02 -26.94 -3.66
N VAL A 340 2.89 -28.01 -2.88
CA VAL A 340 2.18 -28.02 -1.59
C VAL A 340 3.23 -27.86 -0.47
N PRO A 341 3.03 -26.99 0.53
CA PRO A 341 3.95 -26.88 1.66
C PRO A 341 3.96 -28.16 2.49
N LYS A 342 5.08 -28.46 3.16
CA LYS A 342 5.22 -29.70 3.96
C LYS A 342 6.00 -29.47 5.24
N TRP A 343 5.55 -30.10 6.33
CA TRP A 343 6.24 -30.16 7.61
C TRP A 343 6.23 -31.60 8.13
N THR A 344 7.28 -31.99 8.87
CA THR A 344 7.46 -33.36 9.36
C THR A 344 6.29 -33.81 10.24
N GLU A 345 5.57 -34.83 9.79
CA GLU A 345 4.32 -35.26 10.41
C GLU A 345 4.44 -35.63 11.90
N GLY A 346 3.54 -35.07 12.72
CA GLY A 346 3.40 -35.41 14.14
C GLY A 346 4.53 -34.91 15.05
N LYS A 347 5.50 -34.17 14.49
CA LYS A 347 6.58 -33.50 15.21
C LYS A 347 6.01 -32.31 15.98
N LYS A 348 5.80 -32.49 17.29
CA LYS A 348 5.32 -31.44 18.18
C LYS A 348 6.45 -30.54 18.65
N HIS A 349 6.23 -29.25 18.50
CA HIS A 349 7.05 -28.19 19.04
C HIS A 349 6.40 -27.67 20.32
N PHE A 350 7.23 -27.42 21.33
CA PHE A 350 6.85 -26.79 22.59
C PHE A 350 7.79 -25.60 22.81
N LEU A 351 7.26 -24.50 23.34
CA LEU A 351 8.10 -23.37 23.73
C LEU A 351 9.07 -23.77 24.85
N PRO A 352 10.37 -23.43 24.77
CA PRO A 352 11.34 -23.78 25.82
C PRO A 352 10.95 -23.16 27.16
N GLU A 353 10.89 -24.00 28.21
CA GLU A 353 10.52 -23.57 29.56
C GLU A 353 11.44 -22.45 30.06
N GLU A 354 12.74 -22.46 29.76
CA GLU A 354 13.68 -21.39 30.17
C GLU A 354 13.30 -19.99 29.65
N LEU A 355 12.66 -19.91 28.47
CA LEU A 355 12.23 -18.65 27.85
C LEU A 355 10.88 -18.16 28.43
N LEU A 356 10.10 -19.07 29.02
CA LEU A 356 8.83 -18.78 29.66
C LEU A 356 8.93 -18.66 31.19
N MET A 357 9.90 -19.30 31.85
CA MET A 357 9.87 -19.49 33.32
C MET A 357 10.91 -18.61 34.03
N GLY A 358 10.43 -17.78 34.96
CA GLY A 358 11.20 -17.17 36.04
C GLY A 358 10.65 -17.66 37.39
N GLN A 359 11.16 -17.16 38.51
CA GLN A 359 10.80 -17.65 39.86
C GLN A 359 9.30 -17.57 40.24
N ASN A 360 8.46 -16.89 39.45
CA ASN A 360 7.01 -16.77 39.67
C ASN A 360 6.12 -17.30 38.50
N ASN A 361 6.70 -18.04 37.54
CA ASN A 361 6.05 -18.51 36.30
C ASN A 361 5.73 -17.41 35.26
N ILE A 362 5.53 -17.81 34.00
CA ILE A 362 5.32 -16.99 32.78
C ILE A 362 5.94 -15.58 32.86
N LYS A 363 7.22 -15.48 32.47
CA LYS A 363 8.03 -14.27 32.27
C LYS A 363 7.37 -13.19 31.40
N TRP A 364 6.32 -13.50 30.64
CA TRP A 364 5.74 -12.65 29.60
C TRP A 364 4.30 -12.25 29.89
N ARG A 365 4.01 -10.95 29.87
CA ARG A 365 2.66 -10.38 30.02
C ARG A 365 2.24 -9.66 28.75
N CYS A 366 1.03 -9.90 28.26
CA CYS A 366 0.41 -9.02 27.27
C CYS A 366 -0.19 -7.78 27.98
N ALA A 367 0.58 -6.71 28.06
CA ALA A 367 0.11 -5.40 28.54
C ALA A 367 -0.73 -4.71 27.47
N VAL A 368 -1.78 -3.98 27.86
CA VAL A 368 -2.66 -3.26 26.91
C VAL A 368 -2.92 -1.81 27.34
N ALA A 369 -3.29 -0.98 26.37
CA ALA A 369 -3.69 0.43 26.50
C ALA A 369 -2.73 1.27 27.38
N HIS A 370 -3.25 1.85 28.47
CA HIS A 370 -2.49 2.66 29.42
C HIS A 370 -1.28 1.91 30.02
N ASP A 371 -1.43 0.61 30.27
CA ASP A 371 -0.35 -0.23 30.79
C ASP A 371 0.77 -0.40 29.76
N ALA A 372 0.42 -0.70 28.50
CA ALA A 372 1.39 -0.75 27.41
C ALA A 372 2.10 0.60 27.18
N HIS A 373 1.38 1.72 27.35
CA HIS A 373 1.94 3.08 27.25
C HIS A 373 2.92 3.40 28.38
N ARG A 374 2.52 3.22 29.64
CA ARG A 374 3.39 3.39 30.81
C ARG A 374 4.65 2.53 30.69
N ASP A 375 4.50 1.26 30.33
CA ASP A 375 5.62 0.31 30.17
C ASP A 375 6.56 0.70 29.00
N THR A 376 6.14 1.59 28.10
CA THR A 376 7.01 2.20 27.07
C THR A 376 7.62 3.53 27.51
N LEU A 377 6.86 4.42 28.15
CA LEU A 377 7.42 5.66 28.72
C LEU A 377 8.50 5.35 29.76
N ALA A 378 8.32 4.30 30.57
CA ALA A 378 9.35 3.82 31.49
C ALA A 378 10.64 3.40 30.75
N LYS A 379 10.53 2.72 29.60
CA LYS A 379 11.69 2.36 28.76
C LYS A 379 12.35 3.59 28.13
N PHE A 380 11.55 4.53 27.61
CA PHE A 380 12.04 5.78 27.02
C PHE A 380 12.80 6.61 28.07
N ASN A 381 12.22 6.84 29.25
CA ASN A 381 12.85 7.61 30.32
C ASN A 381 14.11 6.91 30.89
N LYS A 382 14.15 5.57 30.90
CA LYS A 382 15.33 4.77 31.29
C LYS A 382 16.46 4.87 30.24
N ALA A 383 16.12 5.00 28.96
CA ALA A 383 17.09 5.21 27.86
C ALA A 383 17.58 6.66 27.76
N ALA A 384 16.69 7.65 27.97
CA ALA A 384 16.94 9.08 27.77
C ALA A 384 17.77 9.77 28.88
N GLY A 385 18.36 9.01 29.82
CA GLY A 385 19.48 9.50 30.65
C GLY A 385 19.21 10.75 31.50
N LYS A 386 18.18 10.74 32.35
CA LYS A 386 17.81 11.84 33.27
C LYS A 386 17.41 13.17 32.60
N VAL A 387 16.91 13.15 31.37
CA VAL A 387 15.95 14.19 30.97
C VAL A 387 14.66 13.95 31.75
N GLU A 388 14.27 14.86 32.64
CA GLU A 388 12.90 14.89 33.17
C GLU A 388 11.96 15.30 32.03
N VAL A 389 11.45 14.28 31.35
CA VAL A 389 10.33 14.37 30.42
C VAL A 389 9.16 15.00 31.18
N SER A 390 8.88 16.26 30.84
CA SER A 390 7.92 17.10 31.57
C SER A 390 6.52 16.50 31.57
N ASP A 391 5.67 16.90 32.52
CA ASP A 391 4.25 16.53 32.52
C ASP A 391 3.53 16.97 31.22
N THR A 392 4.05 17.98 30.52
CA THR A 392 3.58 18.38 29.18
C THR A 392 4.01 17.43 28.05
N THR A 393 4.94 16.50 28.26
CA THR A 393 5.16 15.40 27.28
C THR A 393 4.11 14.27 27.42
N LYS A 394 3.11 14.46 28.31
CA LYS A 394 1.83 13.75 28.26
C LYS A 394 0.85 14.40 27.26
N GLU A 395 1.23 15.49 26.58
CA GLU A 395 0.38 16.15 25.59
C GLU A 395 0.01 15.20 24.45
N ILE A 396 -1.27 15.22 24.14
CA ILE A 396 -1.94 14.24 23.28
C ILE A 396 -1.54 14.48 21.83
N LEU A 397 -1.64 13.43 21.02
CA LEU A 397 -1.25 13.46 19.62
C LEU A 397 -2.44 13.78 18.71
N LEU A 398 -2.14 14.05 17.44
CA LEU A 398 -3.11 14.21 16.35
C LEU A 398 -4.26 13.19 16.35
N THR A 399 -3.99 12.00 16.89
CA THR A 399 -4.79 10.79 16.79
C THR A 399 -5.15 10.19 18.16
N GLY A 400 -5.13 11.01 19.20
CA GLY A 400 -5.68 10.65 20.52
C GLY A 400 -4.75 9.86 21.44
N GLU A 401 -5.36 9.31 22.50
CA GLU A 401 -4.71 8.63 23.62
C GLU A 401 -4.33 7.16 23.30
N PRO A 402 -3.48 6.49 24.12
CA PRO A 402 -2.89 5.17 23.82
C PRO A 402 -3.83 3.94 23.83
N PHE A 403 -5.13 4.11 23.59
CA PHE A 403 -6.12 3.03 23.59
C PHE A 403 -5.93 2.04 22.43
N GLY A 404 -6.32 0.77 22.64
CA GLY A 404 -6.10 -0.33 21.70
C GLY A 404 -4.65 -0.83 21.59
N ARG A 405 -3.66 -0.15 22.18
CA ARG A 405 -2.27 -0.59 22.11
C ARG A 405 -2.08 -1.93 22.82
N GLN A 406 -1.35 -2.85 22.19
CA GLN A 406 -0.98 -4.15 22.76
C GLN A 406 0.55 -4.27 22.81
N LEU A 407 1.09 -4.91 23.85
CA LEU A 407 2.52 -4.98 24.10
C LEU A 407 2.88 -6.21 24.93
N TRP A 408 3.72 -7.10 24.39
CA TRP A 408 4.34 -8.15 25.20
C TRP A 408 5.53 -7.58 26.00
N THR A 409 5.42 -7.58 27.33
CA THR A 409 6.49 -7.18 28.25
C THR A 409 7.04 -8.37 29.02
N MET A 410 8.33 -8.34 29.35
CA MET A 410 8.87 -9.24 30.36
C MET A 410 8.62 -8.70 31.76
N LEU A 411 8.20 -9.58 32.65
CA LEU A 411 8.19 -9.36 34.09
C LEU A 411 9.64 -9.43 34.58
N GLU A 412 10.17 -8.30 35.07
CA GLU A 412 11.45 -8.30 35.79
C GLU A 412 11.30 -9.16 37.07
N PRO A 413 12.29 -10.00 37.44
CA PRO A 413 12.27 -10.66 38.74
C PRO A 413 12.22 -9.58 39.83
N GLN A 414 11.32 -9.70 40.81
CA GLN A 414 11.40 -8.81 41.96
C GLN A 414 12.75 -9.08 42.67
N PRO A 415 13.51 -8.03 43.02
CA PRO A 415 14.75 -8.23 43.75
C PRO A 415 14.42 -8.77 45.14
N CYS A 416 14.77 -10.04 45.39
CA CYS A 416 14.88 -10.52 46.76
C CYS A 416 15.91 -9.66 47.50
N ASP A 417 15.63 -9.37 48.76
CA ASP A 417 16.44 -8.45 49.55
C ASP A 417 17.89 -8.95 49.70
N GLN A 418 18.83 -8.03 49.39
CA GLN A 418 20.26 -8.04 49.69
C GLN A 418 21.23 -8.84 48.78
N ASN A 419 22.35 -8.16 48.48
CA ASN A 419 23.67 -8.65 48.06
C ASN A 419 23.87 -9.12 46.60
N VAL A 420 24.05 -8.11 45.73
CA VAL A 420 24.99 -8.05 44.58
C VAL A 420 25.64 -9.36 44.10
N GLU A 421 25.18 -9.85 42.95
CA GLU A 421 26.00 -10.57 41.96
C GLU A 421 25.82 -9.90 40.58
N SER A 422 26.81 -10.02 39.69
CA SER A 422 26.94 -9.18 38.49
C SER A 422 26.21 -9.66 37.25
N GLU A 423 25.90 -8.73 36.34
CA GLU A 423 25.13 -8.93 35.10
C GLU A 423 25.72 -9.99 34.14
N ASP A 424 27.02 -10.29 34.27
CA ASP A 424 27.71 -11.37 33.56
C ASP A 424 27.22 -12.78 33.93
N ASP A 425 26.81 -13.04 35.18
CA ASP A 425 26.39 -14.38 35.61
C ASP A 425 25.02 -14.79 35.07
N LEU A 426 24.15 -13.83 34.78
CA LEU A 426 22.89 -14.08 34.07
C LEU A 426 23.17 -14.53 32.62
N ASN A 427 24.13 -13.89 31.96
CA ASN A 427 24.60 -14.26 30.63
C ASN A 427 25.33 -15.63 30.62
N MET A 428 26.13 -15.94 31.64
CA MET A 428 26.74 -17.25 31.79
C MET A 428 25.71 -18.35 32.10
N THR A 429 24.66 -18.05 32.86
CA THR A 429 23.56 -18.99 33.16
C THR A 429 22.77 -19.35 31.89
N LEU A 430 22.45 -18.36 31.05
CA LEU A 430 21.82 -18.62 29.74
C LEU A 430 22.71 -19.46 28.81
N ARG A 431 24.05 -19.34 28.90
CA ARG A 431 24.99 -20.22 28.16
C ARG A 431 25.04 -21.65 28.72
N LYS A 432 24.79 -21.86 30.02
CA LYS A 432 24.80 -23.19 30.67
C LYS A 432 23.58 -24.05 30.31
N ALA A 433 22.46 -23.46 29.89
CA ALA A 433 21.26 -24.20 29.43
C ALA A 433 21.50 -25.10 28.19
N LEU A 434 22.63 -24.94 27.49
CA LEU A 434 22.93 -25.63 26.24
C LEU A 434 23.77 -26.93 26.38
N ILE A 435 24.08 -27.40 27.61
CA ILE A 435 24.93 -28.60 27.85
C ILE A 435 24.41 -29.44 29.05
N PRO A 436 24.27 -30.78 28.94
CA PRO A 436 23.53 -31.58 29.95
C PRO A 436 24.35 -32.18 31.12
N SER A 437 23.91 -31.87 32.35
CA SER A 437 23.88 -32.72 33.57
C SER A 437 25.16 -33.12 34.35
N LYS A 438 25.10 -32.95 35.68
CA LYS A 438 25.34 -34.00 36.72
C LYS A 438 24.91 -33.50 38.13
N SER A 439 24.95 -34.37 39.15
CA SER A 439 24.11 -34.28 40.38
C SER A 439 24.87 -34.25 41.73
N ASN A 440 24.10 -34.18 42.83
CA ASN A 440 24.43 -34.35 44.27
C ASN A 440 24.75 -33.03 45.04
N SER A 441 24.46 -32.85 46.35
CA SER A 441 23.51 -33.49 47.31
C SER A 441 23.54 -32.78 48.70
N GLU A 442 22.38 -32.64 49.38
CA GLU A 442 22.20 -32.33 50.83
C GLU A 442 22.67 -30.94 51.35
N GLY A 443 22.06 -30.30 52.38
CA GLY A 443 20.89 -30.63 53.22
C GLY A 443 20.40 -29.47 54.13
N THR A 444 19.38 -29.76 54.98
CA THR A 444 18.69 -28.96 56.03
C THR A 444 19.51 -27.92 56.84
N GLN A 445 18.97 -26.84 57.47
CA GLN A 445 17.61 -26.42 57.94
C GLN A 445 17.59 -24.85 58.14
N GLN A 446 16.63 -24.06 58.69
CA GLN A 446 15.38 -24.21 59.49
C GLN A 446 14.40 -23.00 59.25
N GLN A 447 13.65 -22.50 60.25
CA GLN A 447 12.76 -21.30 60.25
C GLN A 447 12.84 -20.55 61.61
N PRO A 448 12.34 -19.29 61.73
CA PRO A 448 10.95 -19.08 62.19
C PRO A 448 10.17 -17.94 61.47
N GLU A 449 8.94 -17.68 61.94
CA GLU A 449 7.83 -16.89 61.37
C GLU A 449 7.96 -15.35 61.64
N ALA A 450 7.11 -14.41 61.15
CA ALA A 450 5.72 -14.50 60.69
C ALA A 450 5.19 -13.26 59.87
N LYS A 451 4.15 -13.49 59.04
CA LYS A 451 3.12 -12.54 58.49
C LYS A 451 3.60 -11.40 57.54
N GLU A 452 2.83 -10.92 56.56
CA GLU A 452 1.36 -10.94 56.31
C GLU A 452 0.93 -11.57 54.96
N ASP A 453 -0.38 -11.57 54.67
CA ASP A 453 -1.05 -12.48 53.72
C ASP A 453 -1.33 -11.93 52.30
N MET A 454 -1.01 -12.73 51.27
CA MET A 454 -1.58 -12.67 49.91
C MET A 454 -1.81 -14.12 49.40
N PRO A 455 -3.07 -14.57 49.18
CA PRO A 455 -3.37 -16.01 49.15
C PRO A 455 -3.18 -16.71 47.79
N ASN A 456 -2.03 -17.39 47.66
CA ASN A 456 -1.86 -18.75 47.09
C ASN A 456 -2.29 -19.13 45.65
N LEU A 457 -3.06 -18.34 44.86
CA LEU A 457 -3.54 -18.83 43.55
C LEU A 457 -2.42 -18.99 42.51
N PHE A 458 -1.52 -18.00 42.37
CA PHE A 458 -0.35 -18.08 41.49
C PHE A 458 0.59 -19.26 41.81
N LYS A 459 0.58 -19.76 43.05
CA LYS A 459 1.34 -20.96 43.44
C LYS A 459 0.75 -22.23 42.82
N GLN A 460 -0.57 -22.30 42.61
CA GLN A 460 -1.22 -23.42 41.93
C GLN A 460 -0.98 -23.39 40.41
N ILE A 461 -0.70 -22.21 39.84
CA ILE A 461 -0.22 -22.06 38.46
C ILE A 461 1.21 -22.61 38.32
N SER A 462 1.98 -22.67 39.41
CA SER A 462 3.35 -23.21 39.40
C SER A 462 3.46 -24.73 39.22
N ASP A 463 2.46 -25.49 39.68
CA ASP A 463 2.48 -26.97 39.63
C ASP A 463 2.17 -27.53 38.21
N LEU A 464 1.82 -26.66 37.25
CA LEU A 464 1.39 -27.02 35.90
C LEU A 464 2.53 -27.31 34.92
N PHE A 465 3.63 -26.58 35.08
CA PHE A 465 4.64 -26.37 34.04
C PHE A 465 5.96 -27.08 34.34
N ASN A 466 5.89 -28.28 34.94
CA ASN A 466 7.07 -29.08 35.29
C ASN A 466 6.92 -30.55 34.84
N PRO A 467 7.41 -30.91 33.64
CA PRO A 467 7.37 -32.29 33.13
C PRO A 467 8.35 -33.24 33.82
N ASN A 468 9.33 -32.72 34.58
CA ASN A 468 10.49 -33.47 35.07
C ASN A 468 10.35 -34.00 36.51
N VAL A 469 9.17 -33.89 37.13
CA VAL A 469 8.92 -34.48 38.46
C VAL A 469 8.78 -36.01 38.36
N ASN A 470 9.66 -36.72 39.07
CA ASN A 470 9.69 -38.18 39.19
C ASN A 470 8.30 -38.73 39.58
N PRO A 471 7.72 -39.76 38.89
CA PRO A 471 6.26 -40.00 38.91
C PRO A 471 5.57 -40.39 40.23
N GLN A 472 6.29 -40.47 41.35
CA GLN A 472 5.79 -40.99 42.63
C GLN A 472 5.31 -39.93 43.64
N SER A 473 5.49 -38.64 43.36
CA SER A 473 4.93 -37.55 44.18
C SER A 473 4.33 -36.44 43.33
N LYS A 474 3.03 -36.58 43.00
CA LYS A 474 2.24 -35.53 42.34
C LYS A 474 1.23 -34.94 43.32
N SER A 475 1.35 -33.64 43.61
CA SER A 475 0.15 -32.81 43.74
C SER A 475 -0.64 -32.91 42.44
N LYS A 476 -1.98 -32.94 42.53
CA LYS A 476 -2.81 -32.75 41.33
C LYS A 476 -2.82 -31.25 41.00
N PRO A 477 -2.87 -30.87 39.71
CA PRO A 477 -3.25 -29.51 39.32
C PRO A 477 -4.55 -29.09 40.00
N SER A 478 -4.73 -27.79 40.24
CA SER A 478 -6.02 -27.30 40.71
C SER A 478 -7.03 -27.28 39.57
N LYS A 479 -8.29 -27.61 39.88
CA LYS A 479 -9.37 -27.72 38.88
C LYS A 479 -9.54 -26.44 38.04
N GLN A 480 -9.35 -25.27 38.65
CA GLN A 480 -9.41 -23.97 37.99
C GLN A 480 -8.36 -23.85 36.86
N SER A 481 -7.20 -24.49 37.00
CA SER A 481 -6.17 -24.42 35.96
C SER A 481 -6.34 -25.49 34.87
N GLU A 482 -6.78 -26.71 35.20
CA GLU A 482 -7.19 -27.69 34.19
C GLU A 482 -8.28 -27.09 33.28
N LEU A 483 -9.18 -26.29 33.87
CA LEU A 483 -10.16 -25.46 33.16
C LEU A 483 -9.51 -24.37 32.29
N VAL A 484 -8.60 -23.52 32.81
CA VAL A 484 -7.91 -22.49 32.01
C VAL A 484 -7.21 -23.10 30.79
N GLN A 485 -6.49 -24.22 30.97
CA GLN A 485 -5.80 -24.89 29.86
C GLN A 485 -6.77 -25.47 28.83
N LEU A 486 -7.90 -26.04 29.27
CA LEU A 486 -8.97 -26.53 28.39
C LEU A 486 -9.54 -25.38 27.54
N LEU A 487 -9.93 -24.27 28.18
CA LEU A 487 -10.57 -23.13 27.52
C LEU A 487 -9.61 -22.38 26.56
N ALA A 488 -8.33 -22.22 26.95
CA ALA A 488 -7.33 -21.51 26.16
C ALA A 488 -6.82 -22.31 24.94
N SER A 489 -7.00 -23.63 24.93
CA SER A 489 -6.44 -24.55 23.91
C SER A 489 -6.89 -24.28 22.47
N GLY A 490 -8.03 -23.62 22.26
CA GLY A 490 -8.62 -23.42 20.92
C GLY A 490 -8.88 -24.71 20.16
N GLY A 491 -9.21 -25.80 20.87
CA GLY A 491 -9.44 -27.13 20.29
C GLY A 491 -8.16 -27.94 19.98
N ARG A 492 -6.99 -27.43 20.36
CA ARG A 492 -5.69 -28.12 20.21
C ARG A 492 -5.28 -28.82 21.50
N ARG A 493 -4.06 -29.38 21.52
CA ARG A 493 -3.41 -29.79 22.78
C ARG A 493 -2.71 -28.57 23.39
N PRO A 494 -2.86 -28.29 24.70
CA PRO A 494 -2.18 -27.18 25.36
C PRO A 494 -0.68 -27.15 25.06
N TRP A 495 -0.19 -25.98 24.64
CA TRP A 495 1.23 -25.63 24.45
C TRP A 495 2.00 -26.46 23.41
N ALA A 496 1.33 -27.35 22.68
CA ALA A 496 1.92 -28.21 21.66
C ALA A 496 1.56 -27.73 20.26
N PHE A 497 2.50 -27.07 19.59
CA PHE A 497 2.37 -26.63 18.20
C PHE A 497 2.78 -27.74 17.22
N ASP A 498 2.02 -27.92 16.13
CA ASP A 498 2.28 -28.94 15.10
C ASP A 498 1.87 -28.40 13.72
N PRO A 499 2.81 -27.80 12.95
CA PRO A 499 2.51 -27.18 11.67
C PRO A 499 2.10 -28.22 10.61
N SER A 500 2.38 -29.52 10.82
CA SER A 500 1.89 -30.61 9.96
C SER A 500 0.38 -30.90 10.14
N LYS A 501 -0.29 -30.16 11.03
CA LYS A 501 -1.74 -30.21 11.24
C LYS A 501 -2.39 -28.86 10.96
N ASN A 502 -1.78 -27.76 11.41
CA ASN A 502 -2.17 -26.41 11.02
C ASN A 502 -1.03 -25.42 11.37
N PRO A 503 -0.46 -24.67 10.42
CA PRO A 503 0.61 -23.71 10.68
C PRO A 503 0.14 -22.36 11.27
N ASN A 504 -1.16 -22.08 11.38
CA ASN A 504 -1.68 -20.92 12.10
C ASN A 504 -1.62 -21.16 13.62
N SER A 505 -1.41 -20.13 14.45
CA SER A 505 -1.47 -20.15 15.92
C SER A 505 -2.91 -20.14 16.46
N CYS A 506 -3.16 -20.65 17.67
CA CYS A 506 -4.45 -20.53 18.36
C CYS A 506 -4.52 -19.33 19.33
N ASP A 507 -3.41 -18.65 19.60
CA ASP A 507 -3.24 -17.67 20.68
C ASP A 507 -3.40 -18.25 22.09
N GLN A 508 -2.86 -19.45 22.30
CA GLN A 508 -3.01 -20.15 23.59
C GLN A 508 -2.44 -19.36 24.78
N ILE A 509 -1.37 -18.57 24.57
CA ILE A 509 -0.73 -17.78 25.63
C ILE A 509 -1.60 -16.58 26.04
N PHE A 510 -2.02 -15.78 25.06
CA PHE A 510 -2.91 -14.63 25.29
C PHE A 510 -4.26 -15.08 25.87
N ARG A 511 -4.87 -16.13 25.30
CA ARG A 511 -6.14 -16.69 25.79
C ARG A 511 -6.02 -17.20 27.22
N ALA A 512 -4.94 -17.89 27.59
CA ALA A 512 -4.72 -18.33 28.96
C ALA A 512 -4.60 -17.17 29.95
N GLN A 513 -3.96 -16.05 29.56
CA GLN A 513 -3.89 -14.85 30.40
C GLN A 513 -5.26 -14.21 30.57
N MET A 514 -5.97 -13.92 29.47
CA MET A 514 -7.29 -13.28 29.51
C MET A 514 -8.34 -14.11 30.28
N ILE A 515 -8.38 -15.43 30.07
CA ILE A 515 -9.30 -16.33 30.77
C ILE A 515 -8.95 -16.43 32.27
N SER A 516 -7.66 -16.36 32.63
CA SER A 516 -7.25 -16.32 34.04
C SER A 516 -7.70 -15.02 34.71
N SER A 517 -7.42 -13.86 34.11
CA SER A 517 -7.86 -12.57 34.65
C SER A 517 -9.38 -12.44 34.69
N TYR A 518 -10.11 -12.96 33.71
CA TYR A 518 -11.58 -13.03 33.76
C TYR A 518 -12.06 -13.86 34.97
N LEU A 519 -11.46 -15.04 35.20
CA LEU A 519 -11.80 -15.88 36.36
C LEU A 519 -11.43 -15.21 37.69
N GLU A 520 -10.34 -14.43 37.75
CA GLU A 520 -9.96 -13.65 38.93
C GLU A 520 -10.95 -12.51 39.21
N GLU A 521 -11.36 -11.76 38.18
CA GLU A 521 -12.39 -10.71 38.28
C GLU A 521 -13.78 -11.26 38.68
N ASN A 522 -14.09 -12.52 38.38
CA ASN A 522 -15.41 -13.13 38.54
C ASN A 522 -15.46 -14.25 39.60
N GLU A 523 -14.62 -14.19 40.65
CA GLU A 523 -14.62 -15.15 41.78
C GLU A 523 -14.50 -16.64 41.37
N GLY A 524 -13.75 -16.92 40.30
CA GLY A 524 -13.56 -18.26 39.73
C GLY A 524 -14.72 -18.79 38.89
N LYS A 525 -15.73 -17.95 38.57
CA LYS A 525 -16.94 -18.34 37.82
C LYS A 525 -16.78 -18.05 36.33
N LEU A 526 -17.28 -18.97 35.49
CA LEU A 526 -17.49 -18.71 34.06
C LEU A 526 -18.82 -17.96 33.82
N PRO A 527 -18.99 -17.30 32.64
CA PRO A 527 -20.29 -16.76 32.22
C PRO A 527 -21.37 -17.85 32.22
N ASP A 528 -22.59 -17.52 32.67
CA ASP A 528 -23.66 -18.52 32.91
C ASP A 528 -23.97 -19.44 31.71
N ASP A 529 -23.98 -18.91 30.49
CA ASP A 529 -24.23 -19.69 29.26
C ASP A 529 -23.20 -20.82 29.04
N ILE A 530 -21.98 -20.70 29.60
CA ILE A 530 -20.91 -21.72 29.54
C ILE A 530 -20.50 -22.27 30.93
N ALA A 531 -21.15 -21.85 32.02
CA ALA A 531 -20.83 -22.29 33.38
C ALA A 531 -21.10 -23.78 33.66
N HIS A 532 -21.74 -24.50 32.74
CA HIS A 532 -21.91 -25.96 32.80
C HIS A 532 -20.57 -26.72 32.75
N ILE A 533 -19.56 -26.17 32.08
CA ILE A 533 -18.21 -26.77 31.94
C ILE A 533 -17.53 -26.93 33.30
N GLN A 534 -17.82 -26.05 34.27
CA GLN A 534 -17.26 -26.13 35.63
C GLN A 534 -17.93 -27.20 36.51
N ARG A 535 -19.04 -27.82 36.05
CA ARG A 535 -19.96 -28.60 36.89
C ARG A 535 -19.97 -30.10 36.60
N ASP A 536 -19.43 -30.55 35.45
CA ASP A 536 -19.54 -31.95 35.02
C ASP A 536 -18.17 -32.59 34.71
N GLU A 537 -17.67 -33.40 35.63
CA GLU A 537 -16.43 -34.18 35.46
C GLU A 537 -16.66 -35.51 34.67
N SER A 538 -17.88 -35.79 34.21
CA SER A 538 -18.36 -37.13 33.82
C SER A 538 -18.50 -37.40 32.31
N LYS A 539 -17.73 -36.66 31.49
CA LYS A 539 -17.39 -37.00 30.09
C LYS A 539 -18.56 -37.20 29.12
N LYS A 540 -19.17 -36.10 28.68
CA LYS A 540 -19.80 -36.00 27.34
C LYS A 540 -19.92 -34.54 26.94
N GLN A 541 -19.32 -34.17 25.80
CA GLN A 541 -19.49 -32.85 25.19
C GLN A 541 -20.99 -32.53 25.10
N ILE A 542 -21.43 -31.42 25.71
CA ILE A 542 -22.83 -30.99 25.65
C ILE A 542 -23.01 -30.01 24.48
N PRO A 543 -23.42 -30.44 23.27
CA PRO A 543 -23.66 -29.51 22.17
C PRO A 543 -24.79 -28.54 22.50
N ALA A 544 -24.74 -27.35 21.91
CA ALA A 544 -25.89 -26.44 21.89
C ALA A 544 -27.08 -27.12 21.20
N LYS A 545 -28.27 -26.98 21.80
CA LYS A 545 -29.51 -27.61 21.32
C LYS A 545 -30.23 -26.76 20.28
N THR A 546 -29.92 -25.47 20.21
CA THR A 546 -30.52 -24.51 19.27
C THR A 546 -29.48 -23.57 18.67
N VAL A 547 -29.76 -23.01 17.50
CA VAL A 547 -28.92 -21.98 16.86
C VAL A 547 -28.65 -20.79 17.79
N LYS A 548 -29.69 -20.36 18.52
CA LYS A 548 -29.64 -19.22 19.46
C LYS A 548 -28.75 -19.53 20.68
N GLU A 549 -28.76 -20.76 21.18
CA GLU A 549 -27.86 -21.20 22.25
C GLU A 549 -26.40 -21.25 21.78
N ALA A 550 -26.15 -21.72 20.55
CA ALA A 550 -24.79 -21.77 19.99
C ALA A 550 -24.19 -20.36 19.84
N ALA A 551 -24.97 -19.40 19.34
CA ALA A 551 -24.56 -18.00 19.25
C ALA A 551 -24.26 -17.40 20.64
N LYS A 552 -25.15 -17.61 21.63
CA LYS A 552 -24.94 -17.15 23.02
C LYS A 552 -23.67 -17.70 23.65
N ARG A 553 -23.41 -19.01 23.53
CA ARG A 553 -22.18 -19.63 24.03
C ARG A 553 -20.93 -19.06 23.35
N GLY A 554 -21.01 -18.73 22.06
CA GLY A 554 -19.92 -18.09 21.32
C GLY A 554 -19.60 -16.68 21.84
N VAL A 555 -20.61 -15.84 22.09
CA VAL A 555 -20.41 -14.51 22.70
C VAL A 555 -19.91 -14.63 24.13
N ALA A 556 -20.48 -15.55 24.92
CA ALA A 556 -20.04 -15.80 26.29
C ALA A 556 -18.55 -16.18 26.34
N PHE A 557 -18.09 -17.09 25.49
CA PHE A 557 -16.67 -17.40 25.35
C PHE A 557 -15.83 -16.17 24.98
N TYR A 558 -16.23 -15.47 23.92
CA TYR A 558 -15.45 -14.37 23.36
C TYR A 558 -15.37 -13.13 24.27
N SER A 559 -16.37 -12.95 25.15
CA SER A 559 -16.35 -11.92 26.21
C SER A 559 -15.21 -12.07 27.21
N MET A 560 -14.76 -13.31 27.47
CA MET A 560 -13.60 -13.57 28.33
C MET A 560 -12.26 -13.17 27.70
N LEU A 561 -12.25 -12.84 26.40
CA LEU A 561 -11.07 -12.43 25.64
C LEU A 561 -11.02 -10.91 25.37
N GLN A 562 -11.99 -10.14 25.89
CA GLN A 562 -12.03 -8.69 25.68
C GLN A 562 -11.03 -7.98 26.61
N SER A 563 -10.15 -7.16 26.02
CA SER A 563 -9.18 -6.32 26.72
C SER A 563 -9.89 -5.36 27.71
N PRO A 564 -9.27 -5.00 28.86
CA PRO A 564 -9.85 -4.06 29.82
C PRO A 564 -10.32 -2.70 29.26
N ASP A 565 -9.68 -2.18 28.20
CA ASP A 565 -10.08 -0.95 27.52
C ASP A 565 -11.17 -1.15 26.44
N GLY A 566 -11.55 -2.40 26.15
CA GLY A 566 -12.75 -2.77 25.40
C GLY A 566 -12.56 -3.33 23.99
N HIS A 567 -11.33 -3.42 23.50
CA HIS A 567 -11.01 -4.07 22.23
C HIS A 567 -10.79 -5.59 22.37
N TRP A 568 -10.58 -6.29 21.26
CA TRP A 568 -9.99 -7.63 21.25
C TRP A 568 -8.60 -7.62 20.62
N ALA A 569 -7.62 -8.18 21.32
CA ALA A 569 -6.25 -8.39 20.86
C ALA A 569 -6.07 -9.80 20.25
N GLY A 570 -5.03 -9.99 19.44
CA GLY A 570 -4.76 -11.28 18.79
C GLY A 570 -3.61 -11.27 17.77
N ASP A 571 -3.26 -12.47 17.32
CA ASP A 571 -2.31 -12.73 16.23
C ASP A 571 -2.81 -12.14 14.91
N TYR A 572 -1.93 -11.36 14.30
CA TYR A 572 -2.09 -10.73 12.98
C TYR A 572 -0.79 -10.93 12.16
N GLY A 573 -0.10 -12.05 12.39
CA GLY A 573 1.09 -12.48 11.68
C GLY A 573 0.78 -13.34 10.46
N GLY A 574 1.75 -14.16 10.05
CA GLY A 574 1.65 -15.06 8.89
C GLY A 574 2.70 -14.77 7.81
N PRO A 575 2.86 -13.52 7.33
CA PRO A 575 3.89 -13.18 6.33
C PRO A 575 5.32 -13.34 6.84
N HIS A 576 6.16 -14.10 6.13
CA HIS A 576 7.51 -14.46 6.58
C HIS A 576 8.57 -13.37 6.37
N PHE A 577 8.33 -12.38 5.50
CA PHE A 577 9.32 -11.35 5.15
C PHE A 577 9.35 -10.14 6.12
N LEU A 578 8.41 -10.05 7.06
CA LEU A 578 8.28 -8.91 7.99
C LEU A 578 9.38 -8.92 9.06
N MET A 579 9.38 -9.96 9.91
CA MET A 579 10.31 -10.10 11.03
C MET A 579 11.79 -10.12 10.58
N PRO A 580 12.16 -10.76 9.45
CA PRO A 580 13.51 -10.65 8.91
C PRO A 580 13.95 -9.22 8.57
N GLY A 581 13.08 -8.36 8.02
CA GLY A 581 13.40 -6.95 7.78
C GLY A 581 13.70 -6.20 9.08
N LEU A 582 12.91 -6.45 10.13
CA LEU A 582 13.17 -5.91 11.47
C LEU A 582 14.47 -6.44 12.08
N ILE A 583 14.82 -7.72 11.88
CA ILE A 583 16.07 -8.32 12.37
C ILE A 583 17.28 -7.74 11.62
N VAL A 584 17.19 -7.49 10.32
CA VAL A 584 18.22 -6.76 9.56
C VAL A 584 18.37 -5.33 10.08
N ALA A 585 17.26 -4.61 10.29
CA ALA A 585 17.29 -3.26 10.88
C ALA A 585 17.97 -3.23 12.26
N TRP A 586 17.57 -4.13 13.16
CA TRP A 586 18.20 -4.31 14.48
C TRP A 586 19.71 -4.57 14.36
N TYR A 587 20.13 -5.42 13.43
CA TYR A 587 21.53 -5.75 13.25
C TYR A 587 22.37 -4.56 12.77
N VAL A 588 21.92 -3.85 11.73
CA VAL A 588 22.68 -2.71 11.17
C VAL A 588 22.72 -1.50 12.10
N MET A 589 21.73 -1.37 12.99
CA MET A 589 21.68 -0.35 14.04
C MET A 589 22.53 -0.69 15.28
N GLY A 590 23.38 -1.73 15.22
CA GLY A 590 24.29 -2.11 16.30
C GLY A 590 23.68 -3.05 17.35
N ARG A 591 22.61 -3.78 17.00
CA ARG A 591 21.90 -4.75 17.85
C ARG A 591 21.35 -4.18 19.18
N PRO A 592 20.71 -3.00 19.21
CA PRO A 592 20.26 -2.36 20.45
C PRO A 592 19.22 -3.21 21.19
N ALA A 593 19.45 -3.45 22.48
CA ALA A 593 18.59 -4.26 23.34
C ALA A 593 17.18 -3.64 23.56
N LEU A 594 17.02 -2.34 23.27
CA LEU A 594 15.73 -1.64 23.31
C LEU A 594 14.75 -2.13 22.22
N MET A 595 15.27 -2.58 21.06
CA MET A 595 14.45 -3.12 19.97
C MET A 595 14.14 -4.61 20.17
N ILE A 596 15.18 -5.43 20.40
CA ILE A 596 15.06 -6.89 20.50
C ILE A 596 16.00 -7.41 21.59
N SER A 597 15.45 -7.75 22.75
CA SER A 597 16.16 -8.37 23.87
C SER A 597 16.51 -9.85 23.61
N PRO A 598 17.49 -10.45 24.33
CA PRO A 598 17.90 -11.84 24.08
C PRO A 598 16.78 -12.89 24.20
N PRO A 599 15.82 -12.80 25.14
CA PRO A 599 14.67 -13.69 25.17
C PRO A 599 13.74 -13.54 23.94
N GLN A 600 13.60 -12.33 23.38
CA GLN A 600 12.87 -12.13 22.12
C GLN A 600 13.61 -12.76 20.95
N GLN A 601 14.93 -12.58 20.86
CA GLN A 601 15.76 -13.22 19.82
C GLN A 601 15.57 -14.74 19.81
N ALA A 602 15.53 -15.38 20.99
CA ALA A 602 15.31 -16.82 21.12
C ALA A 602 13.88 -17.25 20.72
N LEU A 603 12.85 -16.46 21.05
CA LEU A 603 11.46 -16.73 20.65
C LEU A 603 11.21 -16.48 19.15
N MET A 604 11.89 -15.52 18.54
CA MET A 604 11.90 -15.29 17.08
C MET A 604 12.61 -16.43 16.35
N LEU A 605 13.74 -16.91 16.90
CA LEU A 605 14.45 -18.07 16.35
C LEU A 605 13.62 -19.35 16.47
N HIS A 606 12.83 -19.49 17.54
CA HIS A 606 11.84 -20.58 17.68
C HIS A 606 10.81 -20.53 16.54
N TYR A 607 10.18 -19.38 16.30
CA TYR A 607 9.20 -19.18 15.23
C TYR A 607 9.75 -19.58 13.85
N LEU A 608 10.94 -19.09 13.48
CA LEU A 608 11.56 -19.48 12.21
C LEU A 608 11.82 -21.00 12.16
N LYS A 609 12.26 -21.61 13.26
CA LYS A 609 12.60 -23.05 13.36
C LYS A 609 11.38 -23.98 13.42
N VAL A 610 10.18 -23.51 13.77
CA VAL A 610 8.95 -24.32 13.67
C VAL A 610 8.34 -24.28 12.27
N HIS A 611 8.37 -23.13 11.61
CA HIS A 611 7.75 -22.93 10.29
C HIS A 611 8.59 -23.43 9.11
N GLN A 612 9.85 -23.83 9.34
CA GLN A 612 10.71 -24.42 8.31
C GLN A 612 10.11 -25.70 7.74
N GLN A 613 10.06 -25.80 6.41
CA GLN A 613 9.47 -26.93 5.69
C GLN A 613 10.44 -28.12 5.53
N GLU A 614 9.91 -29.26 5.10
CA GLU A 614 10.67 -30.50 4.92
C GLU A 614 11.78 -30.41 3.86
N ASP A 615 11.72 -29.44 2.95
CA ASP A 615 12.78 -29.15 1.97
C ASP A 615 13.83 -28.13 2.47
N GLY A 616 13.73 -27.73 3.75
CA GLY A 616 14.61 -26.75 4.38
C GLY A 616 14.18 -25.29 4.18
N GLY A 617 13.19 -25.00 3.33
CA GLY A 617 12.80 -23.64 2.98
C GLY A 617 11.70 -23.01 3.84
N TRP A 618 11.36 -21.78 3.48
CA TRP A 618 10.18 -21.03 3.96
C TRP A 618 9.47 -20.39 2.77
N GLY A 619 8.13 -20.43 2.77
CA GLY A 619 7.31 -19.71 1.80
C GLY A 619 7.17 -18.22 2.12
N THR A 620 6.44 -17.46 1.29
CA THR A 620 6.15 -16.02 1.52
C THR A 620 5.34 -15.74 2.78
N HIS A 621 4.56 -16.72 3.24
CA HIS A 621 3.83 -16.77 4.51
C HIS A 621 3.74 -18.21 5.02
N ILE A 622 3.21 -18.42 6.22
CA ILE A 622 3.08 -19.71 6.91
C ILE A 622 2.35 -20.83 6.14
N GLU A 623 1.58 -20.51 5.09
CA GLU A 623 0.90 -21.51 4.23
C GLU A 623 1.43 -21.56 2.78
N SER A 624 2.44 -20.76 2.46
CA SER A 624 3.07 -20.77 1.13
C SER A 624 4.12 -21.90 1.04
N PRO A 625 4.23 -22.63 -0.08
CA PRO A 625 5.36 -23.54 -0.31
C PRO A 625 6.69 -22.78 -0.36
N SER A 626 7.80 -23.42 0.01
CA SER A 626 9.14 -22.80 0.07
C SER A 626 9.52 -21.95 -1.15
N THR A 627 9.83 -20.67 -0.94
CA THR A 627 10.19 -19.68 -1.98
C THR A 627 11.63 -19.22 -1.82
N MET A 628 12.22 -18.60 -2.86
CA MET A 628 13.55 -18.01 -2.72
C MET A 628 13.49 -16.74 -1.87
N PHE A 629 12.48 -15.89 -2.08
CA PHE A 629 12.21 -14.71 -1.25
C PHE A 629 12.09 -15.06 0.23
N GLY A 630 11.22 -16.02 0.59
CA GLY A 630 11.03 -16.47 1.96
C GLY A 630 12.29 -17.13 2.52
N THR A 631 12.87 -18.09 1.81
CA THR A 631 14.01 -18.86 2.33
C THR A 631 15.26 -18.02 2.51
N VAL A 632 15.62 -17.15 1.56
CA VAL A 632 16.81 -16.31 1.65
C VAL A 632 16.69 -15.30 2.81
N ILE A 633 15.53 -14.65 2.96
CA ILE A 633 15.35 -13.64 4.01
C ILE A 633 15.19 -14.27 5.40
N CYS A 634 14.53 -15.43 5.52
CA CYS A 634 14.48 -16.21 6.76
C CYS A 634 15.86 -16.79 7.13
N TYR A 635 16.64 -17.30 6.18
CA TYR A 635 18.01 -17.78 6.44
C TYR A 635 18.91 -16.66 6.98
N LEU A 636 18.85 -15.47 6.35
CA LEU A 636 19.54 -14.28 6.83
C LEU A 636 19.16 -13.99 8.28
N ALA A 637 17.85 -13.90 8.59
CA ALA A 637 17.37 -13.66 9.95
C ALA A 637 17.84 -14.72 10.96
N VAL A 638 17.77 -16.02 10.60
CA VAL A 638 18.24 -17.14 11.43
C VAL A 638 19.73 -16.98 11.78
N ARG A 639 20.58 -16.59 10.82
CA ARG A 639 22.02 -16.38 11.03
C ARG A 639 22.30 -15.11 11.84
N LEU A 640 21.61 -14.00 11.57
CA LEU A 640 21.73 -12.75 12.34
C LEU A 640 21.27 -12.88 13.79
N LEU A 641 20.31 -13.78 14.08
CA LEU A 641 19.91 -14.18 15.44
C LEU A 641 20.91 -15.16 16.12
N GLY A 642 22.02 -15.52 15.46
CA GLY A 642 23.12 -16.28 16.06
C GLY A 642 23.07 -17.80 15.91
N ALA A 643 22.15 -18.36 15.11
CA ALA A 643 22.18 -19.79 14.79
C ALA A 643 23.41 -20.14 13.92
N LYS A 644 23.98 -21.33 14.14
CA LYS A 644 25.27 -21.69 13.52
C LYS A 644 25.08 -22.34 12.15
N ARG A 645 26.02 -22.05 11.23
CA ARG A 645 26.02 -22.57 9.85
C ARG A 645 26.08 -24.09 9.72
N ASP A 646 26.59 -24.78 10.74
CA ASP A 646 26.75 -26.23 10.84
C ASP A 646 25.56 -26.94 11.51
N GLU A 647 24.60 -26.20 12.09
CA GLU A 647 23.36 -26.80 12.56
C GLU A 647 22.58 -27.41 11.38
N LYS A 648 22.17 -28.69 11.49
CA LYS A 648 21.55 -29.45 10.40
C LYS A 648 20.36 -28.74 9.73
N TRP A 649 19.53 -28.05 10.51
CA TRP A 649 18.35 -27.34 10.02
C TRP A 649 18.72 -26.05 9.26
N VAL A 650 19.75 -25.33 9.73
CA VAL A 650 20.34 -24.17 9.02
C VAL A 650 20.99 -24.63 7.73
N THR A 651 21.78 -25.71 7.77
CA THR A 651 22.37 -26.32 6.57
C THR A 651 21.31 -26.68 5.53
N HIS A 652 20.17 -27.27 5.92
CA HIS A 652 19.12 -27.62 4.96
C HIS A 652 18.54 -26.41 4.21
N ALA A 653 18.37 -25.27 4.89
CA ALA A 653 17.94 -24.02 4.26
C ALA A 653 18.99 -23.46 3.28
N ARG A 654 20.27 -23.56 3.63
CA ARG A 654 21.37 -23.21 2.70
C ARG A 654 21.37 -24.12 1.48
N ASP A 655 21.18 -25.43 1.68
CA ASP A 655 21.17 -26.41 0.60
C ASP A 655 19.98 -26.17 -0.36
N PHE A 656 18.82 -25.73 0.15
CA PHE A 656 17.71 -25.21 -0.67
C PHE A 656 18.13 -23.98 -1.49
N ILE A 657 18.68 -22.95 -0.84
CA ILE A 657 19.10 -21.69 -1.49
C ILE A 657 20.08 -21.98 -2.64
N LEU A 658 21.10 -22.80 -2.40
CA LEU A 658 22.11 -23.14 -3.39
C LEU A 658 21.54 -23.99 -4.53
N LYS A 659 20.66 -24.96 -4.24
CA LYS A 659 19.98 -25.81 -5.23
C LYS A 659 19.09 -25.02 -6.20
N GLU A 660 18.41 -23.99 -5.70
CA GLU A 660 17.51 -23.14 -6.51
C GLU A 660 18.23 -21.92 -7.15
N GLY A 661 19.57 -21.95 -7.19
CA GLY A 661 20.41 -21.00 -7.94
C GLY A 661 21.12 -19.92 -7.13
N GLY A 662 21.03 -19.96 -5.79
CA GLY A 662 21.62 -18.97 -4.89
C GLY A 662 20.84 -17.65 -4.82
N ALA A 663 21.19 -16.79 -3.87
CA ALA A 663 20.45 -15.57 -3.56
C ALA A 663 20.43 -14.52 -4.70
N VAL A 664 21.18 -14.69 -5.80
CA VAL A 664 21.00 -13.90 -7.03
C VAL A 664 19.61 -14.10 -7.66
N MET A 665 18.96 -15.23 -7.40
CA MET A 665 17.62 -15.59 -7.88
C MET A 665 16.48 -15.11 -6.96
N THR A 666 16.75 -14.46 -5.84
CA THR A 666 15.69 -13.97 -4.93
C THR A 666 14.97 -12.74 -5.48
N SER A 667 13.75 -12.46 -5.02
CA SER A 667 13.00 -11.26 -5.41
C SER A 667 13.67 -9.93 -5.03
N SER A 668 13.26 -8.85 -5.72
CA SER A 668 13.75 -7.47 -5.52
C SER A 668 13.75 -7.04 -4.05
N TRP A 669 12.69 -7.32 -3.29
CA TRP A 669 12.60 -6.96 -1.87
C TRP A 669 13.65 -7.66 -0.99
N ALA A 670 13.98 -8.93 -1.24
CA ALA A 670 15.09 -9.58 -0.53
C ALA A 670 16.45 -9.08 -1.01
N LYS A 671 16.63 -8.83 -2.32
CA LYS A 671 17.84 -8.18 -2.84
C LYS A 671 18.09 -6.81 -2.18
N PHE A 672 17.04 -6.04 -1.91
CA PHE A 672 17.14 -4.76 -1.21
C PHE A 672 17.72 -4.91 0.20
N TRP A 673 17.18 -5.83 1.00
CA TRP A 673 17.70 -6.13 2.33
C TRP A 673 19.13 -6.71 2.30
N LEU A 674 19.46 -7.52 1.28
CA LEU A 674 20.82 -8.03 1.06
C LEU A 674 21.82 -6.92 0.71
N CYS A 675 21.42 -5.91 -0.06
CA CYS A 675 22.26 -4.75 -0.32
C CYS A 675 22.50 -3.94 0.97
N LEU A 676 21.43 -3.69 1.73
CA LEU A 676 21.45 -2.92 2.98
C LEU A 676 22.38 -3.54 4.05
N ILE A 677 22.33 -4.86 4.24
CA ILE A 677 23.22 -5.60 5.16
C ILE A 677 24.65 -5.84 4.59
N GLY A 678 24.91 -5.45 3.34
CA GLY A 678 26.21 -5.66 2.69
C GLY A 678 26.48 -7.10 2.21
N CYS A 679 25.44 -7.91 2.04
CA CYS A 679 25.52 -9.25 1.43
C CYS A 679 25.27 -9.25 -0.09
N MET A 680 25.14 -8.08 -0.74
CA MET A 680 24.98 -7.89 -2.18
C MET A 680 25.49 -6.49 -2.58
N ASP A 681 26.09 -6.31 -3.76
CA ASP A 681 26.39 -4.97 -4.31
C ASP A 681 25.10 -4.32 -4.83
N TRP A 682 24.89 -3.03 -4.54
CA TRP A 682 23.74 -2.24 -5.01
C TRP A 682 23.49 -2.28 -6.53
N LYS A 683 24.48 -2.63 -7.36
CA LYS A 683 24.31 -2.92 -8.79
C LYS A 683 23.41 -4.12 -9.08
N GLY A 684 23.30 -5.06 -8.13
CA GLY A 684 22.45 -6.25 -8.19
C GLY A 684 20.97 -5.98 -7.92
N HIS A 685 20.63 -4.78 -7.44
CA HIS A 685 19.24 -4.33 -7.28
C HIS A 685 18.82 -3.40 -8.44
N ASN A 686 17.54 -3.43 -8.82
CA ASN A 686 16.98 -2.48 -9.79
C ASN A 686 16.92 -1.05 -9.20
N SER A 687 16.88 -0.01 -10.03
CA SER A 687 16.92 1.36 -9.52
C SER A 687 15.62 1.76 -8.83
N VAL A 688 15.75 2.36 -7.64
CA VAL A 688 14.66 3.02 -6.89
C VAL A 688 15.03 4.50 -6.72
N PRO A 689 14.96 5.32 -7.80
CA PRO A 689 15.48 6.69 -7.78
C PRO A 689 14.62 7.64 -6.91
N PRO A 690 15.16 8.25 -5.84
CA PRO A 690 14.42 9.24 -5.04
C PRO A 690 14.06 10.50 -5.84
N GLU A 691 14.68 10.74 -6.99
CA GLU A 691 14.37 11.83 -7.92
C GLU A 691 12.95 11.74 -8.48
N MET A 692 12.29 10.57 -8.46
CA MET A 692 10.89 10.43 -8.90
C MET A 692 9.91 11.26 -8.05
N TRP A 693 10.26 11.56 -6.79
CA TRP A 693 9.47 12.43 -5.90
C TRP A 693 9.58 13.93 -6.24
N LEU A 694 10.43 14.30 -7.19
CA LEU A 694 10.56 15.68 -7.70
C LEU A 694 9.86 15.89 -9.05
N LEU A 695 9.23 14.84 -9.60
CA LEU A 695 8.42 14.95 -10.82
C LEU A 695 7.14 15.75 -10.50
N PRO A 696 6.59 16.54 -11.43
CA PRO A 696 5.34 17.28 -11.17
C PRO A 696 4.17 16.35 -10.83
N ASN A 697 3.28 16.75 -9.92
CA ASN A 697 2.10 15.95 -9.52
C ASN A 697 1.16 15.56 -10.69
N TRP A 698 1.20 16.28 -11.82
CA TRP A 698 0.46 15.94 -13.04
C TRP A 698 1.07 14.76 -13.83
N PHE A 699 2.32 14.39 -13.55
CA PHE A 699 3.10 13.45 -14.36
C PHE A 699 2.57 12.00 -14.25
N PRO A 700 2.53 11.21 -15.35
CA PRO A 700 1.70 10.01 -15.41
C PRO A 700 2.03 8.90 -14.40
N PHE A 701 3.24 8.85 -13.85
CA PHE A 701 3.68 7.86 -12.87
C PHE A 701 4.34 8.49 -11.63
N HIS A 702 3.88 9.68 -11.23
CA HIS A 702 4.34 10.37 -10.03
C HIS A 702 4.06 9.53 -8.74
N PRO A 703 5.03 9.31 -7.82
CA PRO A 703 4.87 8.42 -6.67
C PRO A 703 3.70 8.72 -5.73
N GLY A 704 3.32 9.99 -5.56
CA GLY A 704 2.14 10.40 -4.77
C GLY A 704 0.78 9.92 -5.33
N ARG A 705 0.77 9.36 -6.54
CA ARG A 705 -0.40 8.70 -7.16
C ARG A 705 -0.48 7.21 -6.89
N LEU A 706 0.59 6.60 -6.38
CA LEU A 706 0.61 5.17 -6.07
C LEU A 706 -0.17 4.90 -4.77
N TRP A 707 -0.61 3.65 -4.60
CA TRP A 707 -1.20 3.16 -3.35
C TRP A 707 -0.33 3.52 -2.14
N CYS A 708 -0.95 3.86 -1.01
CA CYS A 708 -0.25 4.31 0.20
C CYS A 708 0.83 3.32 0.65
N HIS A 709 0.50 2.03 0.84
CA HIS A 709 1.49 1.00 1.20
C HIS A 709 2.63 0.88 0.20
N CYS A 710 2.33 0.91 -1.09
CA CYS A 710 3.36 0.89 -2.13
C CYS A 710 4.30 2.11 -1.99
N ARG A 711 3.77 3.34 -1.98
CA ARG A 711 4.62 4.54 -1.93
C ARG A 711 5.35 4.69 -0.60
N MET A 712 4.75 4.30 0.52
CA MET A 712 5.35 4.41 1.85
C MET A 712 6.40 3.32 2.13
N VAL A 713 6.39 2.20 1.42
CA VAL A 713 7.55 1.28 1.37
C VAL A 713 8.62 1.81 0.42
N TYR A 714 8.24 2.26 -0.78
CA TYR A 714 9.21 2.75 -1.77
C TYR A 714 9.83 4.13 -1.45
N LEU A 715 9.26 4.90 -0.52
CA LEU A 715 9.80 6.16 0.01
C LEU A 715 11.15 5.97 0.75
N PRO A 716 11.22 5.23 1.87
CA PRO A 716 12.50 4.95 2.54
C PRO A 716 13.40 4.05 1.70
N MET A 717 12.86 3.14 0.85
CA MET A 717 13.69 2.40 -0.11
C MET A 717 14.41 3.35 -1.07
N GLY A 718 13.73 4.39 -1.59
CA GLY A 718 14.31 5.40 -2.46
C GLY A 718 15.36 6.25 -1.76
N TYR A 719 15.14 6.58 -0.47
CA TYR A 719 16.16 7.24 0.34
C TYR A 719 17.41 6.38 0.52
N ILE A 720 17.25 5.14 1.01
CA ILE A 720 18.35 4.20 1.28
C ILE A 720 19.10 3.81 -0.02
N TYR A 721 18.37 3.59 -1.13
CA TYR A 721 18.99 3.37 -2.45
C TYR A 721 19.75 4.61 -2.91
N GLY A 722 19.16 5.80 -2.79
CA GLY A 722 19.78 7.05 -3.24
C GLY A 722 21.06 7.40 -2.45
N SER A 723 21.06 7.20 -1.14
CA SER A 723 22.26 7.34 -0.30
C SER A 723 23.26 6.20 -0.46
N ARG A 724 22.82 5.06 -1.02
CA ARG A 724 23.56 3.78 -1.06
C ARG A 724 23.96 3.29 0.35
N PHE A 725 23.11 3.57 1.34
CA PHE A 725 23.35 3.12 2.71
C PHE A 725 23.56 1.60 2.75
N THR A 726 24.65 1.21 3.40
CA THR A 726 25.11 -0.16 3.54
C THR A 726 25.66 -0.29 4.95
N TYR A 727 25.46 -1.43 5.61
CA TYR A 727 25.96 -1.67 6.96
C TYR A 727 27.45 -1.33 7.08
N SER A 728 27.78 -0.42 7.99
CA SER A 728 29.09 0.27 8.05
C SER A 728 30.27 -0.66 8.31
N ASP A 729 30.05 -1.81 8.97
CA ASP A 729 31.10 -2.80 9.29
C ASP A 729 31.05 -4.06 8.40
N ALA A 730 30.26 -4.06 7.31
CA ALA A 730 30.06 -5.24 6.45
C ALA A 730 31.36 -5.83 5.86
N GLU A 731 32.41 -5.04 5.69
CA GLU A 731 33.72 -5.49 5.21
C GLU A 731 34.66 -6.02 6.33
N ASN A 732 34.28 -5.88 7.59
CA ASN A 732 35.03 -6.42 8.74
C ASN A 732 34.29 -7.60 9.38
N ASP A 733 32.98 -7.48 9.58
CA ASP A 733 32.11 -8.43 10.27
C ASP A 733 32.28 -9.87 9.74
N PRO A 734 32.76 -10.82 10.58
CA PRO A 734 32.89 -12.22 10.21
C PRO A 734 31.59 -12.86 9.73
N LEU A 735 30.43 -12.51 10.31
CA LEU A 735 29.14 -13.12 9.95
C LEU A 735 28.68 -12.70 8.56
N ILE A 736 28.93 -11.45 8.16
CA ILE A 736 28.64 -10.97 6.79
C ILE A 736 29.55 -11.68 5.78
N LYS A 737 30.81 -11.93 6.13
CA LYS A 737 31.74 -12.73 5.31
C LYS A 737 31.31 -14.20 5.20
N GLU A 738 30.80 -14.80 6.27
CA GLU A 738 30.21 -16.14 6.20
C GLU A 738 28.96 -16.16 5.31
N LEU A 739 28.05 -15.19 5.46
CA LEU A 739 26.82 -15.08 4.66
C LEU A 739 27.13 -14.92 3.16
N ARG A 740 28.14 -14.13 2.79
CA ARG A 740 28.65 -14.01 1.42
C ARG A 740 29.15 -15.35 0.84
N GLN A 741 29.60 -16.29 1.67
CA GLN A 741 30.01 -17.65 1.27
C GLN A 741 28.87 -18.68 1.33
N GLU A 742 27.80 -18.40 2.07
CA GLU A 742 26.68 -19.32 2.30
C GLU A 742 25.52 -19.11 1.32
N LEU A 743 25.28 -17.86 0.89
CA LEU A 743 24.08 -17.49 0.12
C LEU A 743 24.20 -17.73 -1.39
N TYR A 744 25.40 -17.98 -1.93
CA TYR A 744 25.67 -17.96 -3.37
C TYR A 744 26.33 -19.24 -3.87
N ALA A 745 25.89 -19.71 -5.06
CA ALA A 745 26.43 -20.90 -5.71
C ALA A 745 27.77 -20.65 -6.43
N GLU A 746 28.08 -19.39 -6.71
CA GLU A 746 29.37 -18.92 -7.26
C GLU A 746 30.09 -18.05 -6.20
N PRO A 747 31.44 -17.95 -6.21
CA PRO A 747 32.17 -17.11 -5.26
C PRO A 747 31.73 -15.64 -5.34
N TYR A 748 31.43 -15.03 -4.19
CA TYR A 748 30.86 -13.68 -4.08
C TYR A 748 31.60 -12.61 -4.90
N GLU A 749 32.94 -12.67 -4.88
CA GLU A 749 33.84 -11.73 -5.55
C GLU A 749 33.84 -11.87 -7.08
N SER A 750 33.25 -12.95 -7.62
CA SER A 750 33.18 -13.24 -9.06
C SER A 750 31.83 -12.88 -9.71
N ILE A 751 30.82 -12.53 -8.92
CA ILE A 751 29.47 -12.28 -9.42
C ILE A 751 29.39 -10.94 -10.17
N ASP A 752 29.01 -10.97 -11.46
CA ASP A 752 28.69 -9.77 -12.23
C ASP A 752 27.30 -9.25 -11.85
N TRP A 753 27.25 -8.52 -10.73
CA TRP A 753 26.03 -7.97 -10.13
C TRP A 753 25.14 -7.21 -11.12
N ASP A 754 25.73 -6.54 -12.12
CA ASP A 754 24.97 -5.77 -13.11
C ASP A 754 23.98 -6.64 -13.91
N ARG A 755 24.33 -7.91 -14.13
CA ARG A 755 23.49 -8.91 -14.80
C ARG A 755 22.44 -9.54 -13.88
N THR A 756 22.66 -9.54 -12.57
CA THR A 756 21.79 -10.23 -11.61
C THR A 756 20.47 -9.50 -11.33
N ARG A 757 20.34 -8.21 -11.67
CA ARG A 757 19.15 -7.39 -11.39
C ARG A 757 17.83 -8.04 -11.81
N HIS A 758 17.76 -8.55 -13.03
CA HIS A 758 16.53 -9.09 -13.64
C HIS A 758 16.34 -10.59 -13.44
N LEU A 759 17.19 -11.25 -12.64
CA LEU A 759 17.06 -12.65 -12.27
C LEU A 759 16.07 -12.80 -11.11
N VAL A 760 15.03 -13.60 -11.28
CA VAL A 760 14.10 -13.96 -10.21
C VAL A 760 13.70 -15.43 -10.40
N ALA A 761 13.61 -16.18 -9.31
CA ALA A 761 13.25 -17.59 -9.35
C ALA A 761 11.83 -17.74 -9.93
N PRO A 762 11.57 -18.69 -10.85
CA PRO A 762 10.24 -18.88 -11.44
C PRO A 762 9.12 -19.12 -10.41
N MET A 763 9.47 -19.60 -9.21
CA MET A 763 8.55 -19.81 -8.10
C MET A 763 8.12 -18.52 -7.37
N ASP A 764 8.96 -17.48 -7.38
CA ASP A 764 8.69 -16.19 -6.73
C ASP A 764 7.93 -15.24 -7.67
N ASN A 765 7.99 -15.52 -8.98
CA ASN A 765 7.57 -14.62 -10.05
C ASN A 765 6.04 -14.57 -10.24
N TYR A 766 5.35 -13.95 -9.28
CA TYR A 766 3.90 -13.74 -9.30
C TYR A 766 3.48 -12.61 -10.26
N SER A 767 4.26 -11.53 -10.34
CA SER A 767 4.05 -10.37 -11.21
C SER A 767 5.28 -10.14 -12.11
N PRO A 768 5.36 -10.78 -13.29
CA PRO A 768 6.56 -10.73 -14.12
C PRO A 768 6.83 -9.36 -14.73
N ILE A 769 7.91 -8.70 -14.30
CA ILE A 769 8.34 -7.38 -14.79
C ILE A 769 8.38 -7.37 -16.33
N PRO A 770 7.56 -6.52 -17.01
CA PRO A 770 7.51 -6.45 -18.46
C PRO A 770 8.83 -6.06 -19.12
N THR A 771 9.01 -6.45 -20.39
CA THR A 771 10.25 -6.16 -21.15
C THR A 771 10.56 -4.66 -21.23
N PHE A 772 9.54 -3.79 -21.31
CA PHE A 772 9.76 -2.34 -21.31
C PHE A 772 10.25 -1.82 -19.95
N MET A 773 9.79 -2.39 -18.83
CA MET A 773 10.29 -2.05 -17.49
C MET A 773 11.73 -2.54 -17.30
N LYS A 774 12.08 -3.73 -17.80
CA LYS A 774 13.48 -4.20 -17.81
C LYS A 774 14.39 -3.28 -18.64
N PHE A 775 13.90 -2.79 -19.78
CA PHE A 775 14.60 -1.77 -20.58
C PHE A 775 14.73 -0.43 -19.83
N ALA A 776 13.65 0.08 -19.22
CA ALA A 776 13.68 1.32 -18.44
C ALA A 776 14.67 1.23 -17.27
N GLN A 777 14.70 0.09 -16.57
CA GLN A 777 15.66 -0.17 -15.49
C GLN A 777 17.11 -0.29 -15.99
N ASN A 778 17.34 -0.78 -17.21
CA ASN A 778 18.67 -0.73 -17.84
C ASN A 778 19.08 0.72 -18.20
N CYS A 779 18.14 1.56 -18.65
CA CYS A 779 18.38 2.99 -18.86
C CYS A 779 18.68 3.72 -17.53
N LEU A 780 17.97 3.38 -16.45
CA LEU A 780 18.27 3.90 -15.11
C LEU A 780 19.64 3.43 -14.62
N SER A 781 20.01 2.16 -14.80
CA SER A 781 21.36 1.68 -14.47
C SER A 781 22.45 2.42 -15.26
N PHE A 782 22.22 2.75 -16.54
CA PHE A 782 23.14 3.59 -17.30
C PHE A 782 23.28 5.00 -16.72
N TYR A 783 22.16 5.64 -16.32
CA TYR A 783 22.15 6.92 -15.61
C TYR A 783 22.87 6.86 -14.24
N GLU A 784 22.72 5.76 -13.51
CA GLU A 784 23.39 5.51 -12.23
C GLU A 784 24.91 5.33 -12.36
N ASN A 785 25.38 4.68 -13.43
CA ASN A 785 26.79 4.32 -13.58
C ASN A 785 27.60 5.31 -14.44
N TYR A 786 26.99 6.03 -15.39
CA TYR A 786 27.72 6.80 -16.39
C TYR A 786 28.17 8.19 -15.90
N ARG A 787 29.49 8.42 -15.88
CA ARG A 787 30.13 9.60 -15.25
C ARG A 787 29.62 10.96 -15.72
N VAL A 788 29.14 11.07 -16.97
CA VAL A 788 28.65 12.33 -17.56
C VAL A 788 27.42 12.86 -16.81
N PHE A 789 26.54 11.99 -16.33
CA PHE A 789 25.33 12.42 -15.60
C PHE A 789 25.61 12.78 -14.14
N ARG A 790 26.75 12.39 -13.58
CA ARG A 790 27.04 12.49 -12.13
C ARG A 790 26.76 13.88 -11.53
N PRO A 791 27.23 15.02 -12.08
CA PRO A 791 27.01 16.32 -11.44
C PRO A 791 25.54 16.73 -11.38
N PHE A 792 24.78 16.42 -12.43
CA PHE A 792 23.34 16.67 -12.50
C PHE A 792 22.57 15.71 -11.58
N ARG A 793 22.86 14.41 -11.68
CA ARG A 793 22.30 13.36 -10.82
C ARG A 793 22.49 13.70 -9.35
N ASP A 794 23.71 13.98 -8.91
CA ASP A 794 24.03 14.17 -7.49
C ASP A 794 23.31 15.41 -6.91
N ALA A 795 23.11 16.46 -7.72
CA ALA A 795 22.32 17.63 -7.33
C ALA A 795 20.82 17.32 -7.20
N VAL A 796 20.21 16.67 -8.20
CA VAL A 796 18.78 16.29 -8.16
C VAL A 796 18.52 15.24 -7.07
N ARG A 797 19.47 14.31 -6.87
CA ARG A 797 19.48 13.32 -5.79
C ARG A 797 19.50 13.97 -4.42
N GLY A 798 20.33 15.00 -4.21
CA GLY A 798 20.33 15.76 -2.96
C GLY A 798 18.95 16.35 -2.61
N ALA A 799 18.25 16.90 -3.61
CA ALA A 799 16.88 17.37 -3.44
C ALA A 799 15.87 16.23 -3.20
N GLY A 800 15.99 15.10 -3.91
CA GLY A 800 15.12 13.93 -3.75
C GLY A 800 15.27 13.28 -2.37
N LEU A 801 16.51 13.10 -1.91
CA LEU A 801 16.82 12.61 -0.56
C LEU A 801 16.29 13.56 0.53
N LYS A 802 16.40 14.88 0.33
CA LYS A 802 15.81 15.88 1.24
C LYS A 802 14.28 15.78 1.28
N PHE A 803 13.61 15.66 0.13
CA PHE A 803 12.16 15.47 0.10
C PHE A 803 11.75 14.17 0.79
N CYS A 804 12.47 13.07 0.57
CA CYS A 804 12.19 11.80 1.24
C CYS A 804 12.29 11.95 2.77
N LEU A 805 13.31 12.65 3.28
CA LEU A 805 13.44 12.93 4.72
C LEU A 805 12.35 13.85 5.27
N GLU A 806 11.91 14.85 4.50
CA GLU A 806 10.77 15.70 4.90
C GLU A 806 9.46 14.91 4.97
N TYR A 807 9.23 13.98 4.04
CA TYR A 807 8.01 13.16 4.01
C TYR A 807 8.02 12.05 5.06
N MET A 808 9.15 11.34 5.25
CA MET A 808 9.27 10.35 6.33
C MET A 808 8.99 11.00 7.69
N ARG A 809 9.57 12.18 7.98
CA ARG A 809 9.28 12.92 9.23
C ARG A 809 7.82 13.33 9.41
N ALA A 810 7.08 13.58 8.32
CA ALA A 810 5.65 13.85 8.41
C ALA A 810 4.87 12.58 8.80
N GLU A 811 5.18 11.44 8.18
CA GLU A 811 4.63 10.13 8.53
C GLU A 811 4.97 9.72 9.97
N ASP A 812 6.24 9.82 10.36
CA ASP A 812 6.75 9.49 11.69
C ASP A 812 5.96 10.24 12.77
N LEU A 813 5.66 11.52 12.54
CA LEU A 813 4.89 12.36 13.47
C LEU A 813 3.37 12.11 13.39
N GLN A 814 2.80 11.95 12.20
CA GLN A 814 1.35 11.67 12.01
C GLN A 814 0.94 10.26 12.48
N THR A 815 1.88 9.33 12.58
CA THR A 815 1.65 7.94 13.03
C THR A 815 2.34 7.59 14.35
N ASN A 816 2.95 8.56 15.03
CA ASN A 816 3.62 8.37 16.32
C ASN A 816 4.72 7.27 16.27
N TYR A 817 5.51 7.28 15.19
CA TYR A 817 6.60 6.36 14.85
C TYR A 817 6.20 4.88 14.69
N ILE A 818 4.90 4.62 14.53
CA ILE A 818 4.31 3.31 14.18
C ILE A 818 4.41 3.07 12.67
N ASP A 819 4.24 4.14 11.87
CA ASP A 819 4.24 4.15 10.39
C ASP A 819 3.09 3.30 9.78
N ILE A 820 2.79 3.43 8.47
CA ILE A 820 1.59 2.77 7.89
C ILE A 820 1.58 1.25 8.06
N GLY A 821 2.75 0.62 8.18
CA GLY A 821 2.89 -0.82 8.35
C GLY A 821 4.34 -1.28 8.57
N PRO A 822 4.55 -2.57 8.88
CA PRO A 822 5.79 -3.11 9.44
C PRO A 822 7.02 -2.94 8.53
N VAL A 823 6.84 -3.03 7.21
CA VAL A 823 7.94 -2.89 6.23
C VAL A 823 8.36 -1.42 6.10
N ASN A 824 7.39 -0.50 6.01
CA ASN A 824 7.65 0.93 6.07
C ASN A 824 8.32 1.29 7.41
N LYS A 825 7.82 0.76 8.53
CA LYS A 825 8.39 0.97 9.88
C LYS A 825 9.87 0.59 9.97
N ALA A 826 10.22 -0.60 9.51
CA ALA A 826 11.60 -1.07 9.55
C ALA A 826 12.54 -0.21 8.69
N LEU A 827 12.04 0.29 7.55
CA LEU A 827 12.82 1.08 6.59
C LEU A 827 12.91 2.57 6.96
N ASN A 828 11.83 3.21 7.46
CA ASN A 828 11.88 4.58 8.01
C ASN A 828 12.87 4.66 9.17
N MET A 829 12.81 3.71 10.10
CA MET A 829 13.71 3.64 11.25
C MET A 829 15.20 3.55 10.85
N VAL A 830 15.53 2.75 9.82
CA VAL A 830 16.91 2.68 9.29
C VAL A 830 17.28 3.95 8.50
N ALA A 831 16.34 4.54 7.75
CA ALA A 831 16.56 5.79 7.03
C ALA A 831 16.81 6.97 7.99
N ALA A 832 16.06 7.05 9.10
CA ALA A 832 16.22 8.02 10.17
C ALA A 832 17.57 7.83 10.88
N PHE A 833 17.94 6.59 11.22
CA PHE A 833 19.26 6.26 11.79
C PHE A 833 20.41 6.70 10.89
N HIS A 834 20.33 6.41 9.59
CA HIS A 834 21.33 6.89 8.61
C HIS A 834 21.36 8.44 8.54
N ALA A 835 20.20 9.10 8.53
CA ALA A 835 20.11 10.56 8.52
C ALA A 835 20.64 11.22 9.80
N ALA A 836 20.58 10.52 10.93
CA ALA A 836 21.23 10.87 12.20
C ALA A 836 22.74 10.55 12.22
N ASN A 837 23.37 10.28 11.07
CA ASN A 837 24.78 9.88 10.93
C ASN A 837 25.12 8.56 11.65
N ASN A 838 24.14 7.67 11.79
CA ASN A 838 24.20 6.43 12.57
C ASN A 838 24.28 6.66 14.11
N ASP A 839 23.82 7.80 14.62
CA ASP A 839 23.61 7.97 16.05
C ASP A 839 22.34 7.24 16.50
N ILE A 840 22.51 6.26 17.39
CA ILE A 840 21.42 5.48 18.00
C ILE A 840 20.66 6.27 19.06
N ASN A 841 21.21 7.40 19.54
CA ASN A 841 20.66 8.24 20.61
C ASN A 841 19.79 9.40 20.09
N ASP A 842 19.70 9.58 18.77
CA ASP A 842 18.84 10.61 18.17
C ASP A 842 17.36 10.41 18.60
N PRO A 843 16.63 11.48 18.97
CA PRO A 843 15.27 11.36 19.49
C PRO A 843 14.26 10.68 18.54
N ALA A 844 14.39 10.84 17.22
CA ALA A 844 13.52 10.16 16.25
C ALA A 844 13.85 8.67 16.15
N VAL A 845 15.14 8.33 16.19
CA VAL A 845 15.61 6.92 16.21
C VAL A 845 15.14 6.22 17.49
N GLN A 846 15.31 6.86 18.66
CA GLN A 846 14.80 6.36 19.94
C GLN A 846 13.28 6.17 19.91
N SER A 847 12.53 7.15 19.37
CA SER A 847 11.08 7.06 19.22
C SER A 847 10.67 5.85 18.36
N HIS A 848 11.28 5.67 17.17
CA HIS A 848 11.05 4.46 16.36
C HIS A 848 11.40 3.16 17.07
N MET A 849 12.50 3.10 17.83
CA MET A 849 12.90 1.88 18.57
C MET A 849 11.87 1.52 19.64
N THR A 850 11.36 2.49 20.40
CA THR A 850 10.31 2.25 21.40
C THR A 850 8.96 1.80 20.82
N ARG A 851 8.78 1.93 19.50
CA ARG A 851 7.63 1.43 18.73
C ARG A 851 7.83 0.08 18.04
N VAL A 852 9.03 -0.50 18.07
CA VAL A 852 9.25 -1.87 17.59
C VAL A 852 8.34 -2.89 18.31
N PRO A 853 8.17 -2.82 19.65
CA PRO A 853 7.36 -3.80 20.35
C PRO A 853 5.85 -3.78 20.05
N ASP A 854 5.29 -2.68 19.53
CA ASP A 854 3.89 -2.56 19.08
C ASP A 854 3.57 -3.56 17.94
N TYR A 855 4.60 -4.02 17.23
CA TYR A 855 4.52 -4.99 16.13
C TYR A 855 4.86 -6.42 16.53
N LEU A 856 5.22 -6.70 17.79
CA LEU A 856 5.70 -8.02 18.22
C LEU A 856 4.62 -8.78 19.00
N TRP A 857 4.31 -9.99 18.53
CA TRP A 857 3.30 -10.86 19.13
C TRP A 857 3.88 -12.22 19.50
N LEU A 858 3.41 -12.81 20.60
CA LEU A 858 3.90 -14.07 21.16
C LEU A 858 2.75 -15.07 21.28
N ALA A 859 2.83 -16.15 20.49
CA ALA A 859 1.88 -17.27 20.49
C ALA A 859 2.62 -18.60 20.71
N GLU A 860 1.90 -19.74 20.71
CA GLU A 860 2.51 -21.04 21.02
C GLU A 860 3.58 -21.53 20.02
N ASP A 861 3.66 -20.89 18.85
CA ASP A 861 4.65 -21.13 17.79
C ASP A 861 5.85 -20.17 17.85
N GLY A 862 5.91 -19.24 18.81
CA GLY A 862 7.03 -18.33 19.05
C GLY A 862 6.66 -16.85 18.99
N MET A 863 7.67 -15.99 18.91
CA MET A 863 7.49 -14.55 18.71
C MET A 863 7.59 -14.20 17.22
N LYS A 864 6.63 -13.43 16.72
CA LYS A 864 6.53 -13.03 15.31
C LYS A 864 6.25 -11.52 15.18
N MET A 865 6.38 -11.02 13.95
CA MET A 865 6.01 -9.64 13.61
C MET A 865 4.63 -9.61 12.94
N GLN A 866 3.77 -8.74 13.44
CA GLN A 866 2.40 -8.51 12.99
C GLN A 866 2.37 -7.69 11.68
N GLY A 867 1.33 -7.85 10.85
CA GLY A 867 1.15 -7.13 9.58
C GLY A 867 0.74 -5.65 9.69
N TYR A 868 0.29 -5.24 10.88
CA TYR A 868 0.12 -3.86 11.38
C TYR A 868 0.50 -3.90 12.87
N ASN A 869 0.34 -2.82 13.63
CA ASN A 869 0.41 -2.86 15.10
C ASN A 869 -0.81 -3.57 15.78
N GLY A 870 -1.52 -4.43 15.04
CA GLY A 870 -2.71 -5.19 15.41
C GLY A 870 -3.90 -4.95 14.47
N SER A 871 -5.04 -5.56 14.79
CA SER A 871 -6.32 -5.49 14.07
C SER A 871 -7.47 -4.98 14.95
N GLN A 872 -7.13 -4.20 15.99
CA GLN A 872 -7.98 -3.99 17.16
C GLN A 872 -9.30 -3.29 16.83
N CYS A 873 -9.28 -2.22 16.03
CA CYS A 873 -10.50 -1.50 15.68
C CYS A 873 -11.39 -2.29 14.71
N TRP A 874 -10.78 -2.97 13.74
CA TRP A 874 -11.45 -3.88 12.81
C TRP A 874 -12.19 -5.02 13.54
N ASP A 875 -11.46 -5.81 14.33
CA ASP A 875 -12.02 -6.98 15.02
C ASP A 875 -13.11 -6.57 16.04
N THR A 876 -12.93 -5.44 16.72
CA THR A 876 -13.89 -4.90 17.68
C THR A 876 -15.17 -4.39 17.00
N SER A 877 -15.04 -3.77 15.82
CA SER A 877 -16.18 -3.24 15.05
C SER A 877 -17.06 -4.35 14.46
N PHE A 878 -16.45 -5.45 13.97
CA PHE A 878 -17.20 -6.64 13.57
C PHE A 878 -17.77 -7.40 14.77
N ALA A 879 -17.02 -7.57 15.86
CA ALA A 879 -17.49 -8.28 17.05
C ALA A 879 -18.78 -7.69 17.60
N ILE A 880 -18.91 -6.35 17.67
CA ILE A 880 -20.11 -5.73 18.22
C ILE A 880 -21.32 -5.75 17.27
N GLN A 881 -21.09 -5.70 15.95
CA GLN A 881 -22.16 -5.93 14.96
C GLN A 881 -22.71 -7.36 15.04
N ALA A 882 -21.83 -8.35 15.24
CA ALA A 882 -22.24 -9.74 15.45
C ALA A 882 -23.10 -9.90 16.73
N VAL A 883 -22.70 -9.29 17.85
CA VAL A 883 -23.47 -9.31 19.12
C VAL A 883 -24.81 -8.56 18.98
N PHE A 884 -24.84 -7.47 18.23
CA PHE A 884 -26.05 -6.70 17.92
C PHE A 884 -27.05 -7.51 17.09
N GLU A 885 -26.64 -8.14 15.99
CA GLU A 885 -27.54 -8.98 15.18
C GLU A 885 -27.99 -10.27 15.86
N CYS A 886 -27.23 -10.77 16.85
CA CYS A 886 -27.71 -11.84 17.74
C CYS A 886 -28.79 -11.36 18.73
N GLY A 887 -28.99 -10.04 18.90
CA GLY A 887 -29.87 -9.46 19.91
C GLY A 887 -29.31 -9.57 21.34
N LEU A 888 -27.99 -9.54 21.51
CA LEU A 888 -27.31 -9.90 22.76
C LEU A 888 -26.59 -8.73 23.49
N LEU A 889 -26.67 -7.49 22.98
CA LEU A 889 -25.99 -6.33 23.59
C LEU A 889 -26.27 -6.17 25.08
N ASP A 890 -27.54 -6.30 25.47
CA ASP A 890 -27.98 -6.10 26.86
C ASP A 890 -27.87 -7.39 27.72
N HIS A 891 -27.62 -8.55 27.10
CA HIS A 891 -27.25 -9.80 27.80
C HIS A 891 -25.75 -9.77 28.21
N PHE A 892 -24.91 -9.03 27.46
CA PHE A 892 -23.50 -8.81 27.79
C PHE A 892 -23.20 -7.30 28.01
N PRO A 893 -23.79 -6.67 29.04
CA PRO A 893 -23.80 -5.21 29.17
C PRO A 893 -22.41 -4.60 29.40
N LEU A 894 -21.52 -5.32 30.12
CA LEU A 894 -20.14 -4.89 30.32
C LEU A 894 -19.33 -4.93 29.00
N LEU A 895 -19.60 -5.89 28.13
CA LEU A 895 -18.97 -5.98 26.80
C LEU A 895 -19.39 -4.78 25.95
N SER A 896 -20.70 -4.52 25.86
CA SER A 896 -21.27 -3.44 25.04
C SER A 896 -20.80 -2.05 25.48
N THR A 897 -20.76 -1.80 26.80
CA THR A 897 -20.27 -0.52 27.36
C THR A 897 -18.75 -0.36 27.20
N LYS A 898 -17.96 -1.43 27.36
CA LYS A 898 -16.52 -1.42 27.04
C LYS A 898 -16.25 -1.12 25.56
N VAL A 899 -17.01 -1.71 24.62
CA VAL A 899 -16.83 -1.41 23.17
C VAL A 899 -17.20 0.04 22.85
N TRP A 900 -18.27 0.59 23.43
CA TRP A 900 -18.60 2.00 23.27
C TRP A 900 -17.44 2.90 23.70
N ALA A 901 -16.90 2.67 24.90
CA ALA A 901 -15.74 3.40 25.38
C ALA A 901 -14.52 3.26 24.46
N TYR A 902 -14.29 2.08 23.88
CA TYR A 902 -13.20 1.89 22.91
C TYR A 902 -13.41 2.70 21.63
N LEU A 903 -14.56 2.56 20.95
CA LEU A 903 -14.83 3.26 19.68
C LEU A 903 -14.92 4.79 19.84
N GLU A 904 -15.41 5.27 21.00
CA GLU A 904 -15.39 6.70 21.36
C GLU A 904 -13.97 7.24 21.41
N ARG A 905 -13.03 6.50 21.99
CA ARG A 905 -11.64 6.96 22.20
C ARG A 905 -10.72 6.73 21.01
N THR A 906 -11.08 5.84 20.08
CA THR A 906 -10.24 5.50 18.91
C THR A 906 -10.65 6.15 17.59
N GLN A 907 -11.72 6.94 17.56
CA GLN A 907 -12.00 7.81 16.42
C GLN A 907 -10.88 8.86 16.27
N ILE A 908 -10.44 9.15 15.04
CA ILE A 908 -9.45 10.21 14.81
C ILE A 908 -10.13 11.57 14.96
N LEU A 909 -9.73 12.35 15.98
CA LEU A 909 -10.36 13.62 16.35
C LEU A 909 -9.36 14.78 16.35
N SER A 910 -9.77 15.91 15.80
CA SER A 910 -9.07 17.19 15.94
C SER A 910 -9.44 17.89 17.26
N THR A 911 -9.11 17.30 18.40
CA THR A 911 -9.32 17.91 19.74
C THR A 911 -8.32 19.05 19.99
N GLU A 912 -8.58 19.94 20.95
CA GLU A 912 -7.64 21.00 21.35
C GLU A 912 -6.22 20.46 21.62
N THR A 913 -6.11 19.33 22.33
CA THR A 913 -4.82 18.72 22.64
C THR A 913 -4.23 17.96 21.46
N SER A 914 -5.04 17.49 20.50
CA SER A 914 -4.50 16.98 19.23
C SER A 914 -3.92 18.13 18.38
N GLN A 915 -4.44 19.36 18.53
CA GLN A 915 -4.00 20.56 17.83
C GLN A 915 -2.71 21.16 18.40
N SER A 916 -2.40 20.93 19.68
CA SER A 916 -1.09 21.25 20.26
C SER A 916 0.01 20.26 19.85
N SER A 917 -0.35 19.10 19.29
CA SER A 917 0.62 18.12 18.82
C SER A 917 1.49 18.68 17.67
N PRO A 918 2.83 18.47 17.68
CA PRO A 918 3.71 18.83 16.56
C PRO A 918 3.31 18.22 15.21
N ALA A 919 2.48 17.17 15.21
CA ALA A 919 1.96 16.56 14.00
C ALA A 919 0.81 17.36 13.34
N TYR A 920 0.06 18.18 14.08
CA TYR A 920 -1.17 18.84 13.56
C TYR A 920 -0.91 19.78 12.37
N GLN A 921 0.30 20.35 12.27
CA GLN A 921 0.71 21.14 11.11
C GLN A 921 0.57 20.38 9.78
N TYR A 922 0.64 19.05 9.79
CA TYR A 922 0.55 18.21 8.59
C TYR A 922 -0.89 17.92 8.13
N GLU A 923 -1.92 18.22 8.94
CA GLU A 923 -3.33 18.12 8.54
C GLU A 923 -3.85 19.36 7.79
N SER A 924 -3.01 20.37 7.55
CA SER A 924 -3.35 21.47 6.65
C SER A 924 -3.61 20.94 5.22
N CYS A 925 -4.34 21.69 4.38
CA CYS A 925 -4.53 21.29 2.98
C CYS A 925 -3.17 21.19 2.26
N ASP A 926 -2.34 22.23 2.36
CA ASP A 926 -1.05 22.32 1.68
C ASP A 926 -0.09 21.17 2.07
N ASN A 927 -0.06 20.76 3.35
CA ASN A 927 0.78 19.64 3.77
C ASN A 927 0.18 18.28 3.40
N ARG A 928 -1.15 18.10 3.44
CA ARG A 928 -1.80 16.89 2.93
C ARG A 928 -1.63 16.72 1.43
N ASP A 929 -1.61 17.80 0.66
CA ASP A 929 -1.31 17.79 -0.78
C ASP A 929 0.18 17.54 -1.05
N LYS A 930 1.10 18.10 -0.24
CA LYS A 930 2.55 17.87 -0.33
C LYS A 930 2.96 16.44 0.04
N PHE A 931 2.34 15.88 1.07
CA PHE A 931 2.62 14.56 1.65
C PHE A 931 1.55 13.52 1.31
N TYR A 932 0.69 13.84 0.34
CA TYR A 932 -0.30 12.96 -0.29
C TYR A 932 -1.19 12.21 0.71
N ARG A 933 -1.55 12.78 1.87
CA ARG A 933 -2.39 12.15 2.90
C ARG A 933 -3.86 12.50 2.68
N HIS A 934 -4.76 11.52 2.77
CA HIS A 934 -6.21 11.79 2.78
C HIS A 934 -6.69 12.43 4.09
N VAL A 935 -7.92 12.94 4.14
CA VAL A 935 -8.49 13.55 5.37
C VAL A 935 -8.70 12.50 6.47
N SER A 936 -8.19 12.80 7.67
CA SER A 936 -8.16 11.91 8.83
C SER A 936 -9.33 12.08 9.81
N LYS A 937 -9.67 13.34 10.15
CA LYS A 937 -10.69 13.72 11.14
C LYS A 937 -12.05 13.05 10.86
N GLY A 938 -12.52 12.28 11.83
CA GLY A 938 -13.78 11.52 11.77
C GLY A 938 -13.61 10.04 11.46
N GLY A 939 -12.49 9.65 10.86
CA GLY A 939 -12.23 8.27 10.46
C GLY A 939 -11.87 7.34 11.62
N TRP A 940 -11.93 6.04 11.35
CA TRP A 940 -11.30 5.00 12.17
C TRP A 940 -10.22 4.26 11.34
N PRO A 941 -9.05 3.96 11.93
CA PRO A 941 -8.02 3.12 11.32
C PRO A 941 -8.32 1.63 11.52
N PHE A 942 -7.52 0.76 10.90
CA PHE A 942 -7.63 -0.71 11.09
C PHE A 942 -7.25 -1.17 12.50
N SER A 943 -6.15 -0.61 13.04
CA SER A 943 -5.51 -1.06 14.27
C SER A 943 -5.90 -0.22 15.48
N THR A 944 -5.18 0.88 15.74
CA THR A 944 -5.36 1.79 16.88
C THR A 944 -5.36 3.22 16.39
N SER A 945 -5.99 4.15 17.11
CA SER A 945 -6.03 5.55 16.68
C SER A 945 -4.63 6.12 16.45
N ALA A 946 -3.66 5.81 17.31
CA ALA A 946 -2.25 6.19 17.19
C ALA A 946 -1.61 5.89 15.81
N HIS A 947 -2.06 4.87 15.08
CA HIS A 947 -1.63 4.55 13.71
C HIS A 947 -2.00 5.64 12.69
N GLY A 948 -3.09 6.36 12.93
CA GLY A 948 -3.44 7.61 12.25
C GLY A 948 -3.88 7.54 10.79
N TRP A 949 -3.90 6.36 10.19
CA TRP A 949 -4.37 6.15 8.82
C TRP A 949 -5.83 5.65 8.80
N PRO A 950 -6.83 6.50 8.48
CA PRO A 950 -8.20 6.03 8.31
C PRO A 950 -8.30 5.08 7.10
N ILE A 951 -9.27 4.17 7.14
CA ILE A 951 -9.64 3.33 5.99
C ILE A 951 -11.14 3.46 5.75
N SER A 952 -11.60 3.39 4.50
CA SER A 952 -13.02 3.54 4.14
C SER A 952 -13.91 2.50 4.82
N ASP A 953 -13.50 1.23 4.77
CA ASP A 953 -14.16 0.13 5.46
C ASP A 953 -14.04 0.24 6.98
N CYS A 954 -12.86 0.44 7.55
CA CYS A 954 -12.68 0.56 9.00
C CYS A 954 -13.49 1.73 9.58
N THR A 955 -13.61 2.83 8.84
CA THR A 955 -14.49 3.96 9.20
C THR A 955 -15.97 3.58 9.07
N GLY A 956 -16.36 2.81 8.06
CA GLY A 956 -17.73 2.32 7.89
C GLY A 956 -18.15 1.30 8.95
N GLU A 957 -17.30 0.31 9.23
CA GLU A 957 -17.52 -0.71 10.26
C GLU A 957 -17.49 -0.10 11.67
N GLY A 958 -16.57 0.83 11.96
CA GLY A 958 -16.54 1.58 13.22
C GLY A 958 -17.79 2.43 13.41
N LEU A 959 -18.24 3.13 12.36
CA LEU A 959 -19.50 3.88 12.36
C LEU A 959 -20.69 2.94 12.62
N LYS A 960 -20.80 1.80 11.93
CA LYS A 960 -21.88 0.80 12.18
C LYS A 960 -21.84 0.25 13.61
N GLY A 961 -20.65 -0.02 14.16
CA GLY A 961 -20.49 -0.43 15.56
C GLY A 961 -21.05 0.61 16.55
N VAL A 962 -20.79 1.89 16.32
CA VAL A 962 -21.39 3.00 17.09
C VAL A 962 -22.90 3.08 16.87
N LEU A 963 -23.38 3.00 15.63
CA LEU A 963 -24.81 3.09 15.31
C LEU A 963 -25.62 1.92 15.90
N ALA A 964 -25.04 0.72 16.00
CA ALA A 964 -25.63 -0.44 16.67
C ALA A 964 -25.76 -0.21 18.19
N LEU A 965 -24.71 0.32 18.83
CA LEU A 965 -24.67 0.56 20.27
C LEU A 965 -25.52 1.75 20.74
N MET A 966 -25.68 2.81 19.93
CA MET A 966 -26.23 4.10 20.38
C MET A 966 -27.64 4.07 20.98
N ASN A 967 -28.40 3.00 20.72
CA ASN A 967 -29.76 2.79 21.23
C ASN A 967 -29.85 1.68 22.30
N SER A 968 -28.75 1.01 22.66
CA SER A 968 -28.75 0.01 23.73
C SER A 968 -29.07 0.69 25.07
N PRO A 969 -30.07 0.21 25.84
CA PRO A 969 -30.43 0.79 27.13
C PRO A 969 -29.25 0.95 28.09
N VAL A 970 -28.29 0.01 28.12
CA VAL A 970 -27.15 0.07 29.04
C VAL A 970 -26.08 1.08 28.60
N VAL A 971 -25.90 1.30 27.30
CA VAL A 971 -25.04 2.38 26.77
C VAL A 971 -25.70 3.73 27.01
N VAL A 972 -27.00 3.85 26.68
CA VAL A 972 -27.79 5.08 26.84
C VAL A 972 -27.83 5.51 28.31
N GLU A 973 -27.99 4.58 29.25
CA GLU A 973 -27.99 4.93 30.68
C GLU A 973 -26.59 5.31 31.17
N ALA A 974 -25.55 4.53 30.82
CA ALA A 974 -24.17 4.86 31.22
C ALA A 974 -23.66 6.20 30.64
N VAL A 975 -24.18 6.63 29.48
CA VAL A 975 -23.93 7.98 28.93
C VAL A 975 -24.71 9.06 29.67
N LYS A 976 -25.97 8.82 30.09
CA LYS A 976 -26.73 9.79 30.91
C LYS A 976 -26.17 9.99 32.31
N THR A 977 -25.51 8.97 32.87
CA THR A 977 -24.92 9.01 34.22
C THR A 977 -23.43 9.40 34.20
N ASP A 978 -22.94 9.98 33.10
CA ASP A 978 -21.55 10.41 32.88
C ASP A 978 -20.48 9.31 33.12
N VAL A 979 -20.86 8.03 33.05
CA VAL A 979 -19.94 6.88 33.13
C VAL A 979 -19.25 6.63 31.79
N LEU A 980 -19.94 6.95 30.68
CA LEU A 980 -19.41 6.90 29.33
C LEU A 980 -19.52 8.28 28.66
N LYS A 981 -18.48 8.69 27.93
CA LYS A 981 -18.54 9.86 27.06
C LYS A 981 -19.55 9.62 25.92
N SER A 982 -20.29 10.66 25.54
CA SER A 982 -21.18 10.64 24.38
C SER A 982 -20.40 10.81 23.06
N ILE A 983 -20.81 10.08 22.02
CA ILE A 983 -20.44 10.38 20.63
C ILE A 983 -21.58 11.22 20.05
N ASP A 984 -21.36 12.53 19.90
CA ASP A 984 -22.39 13.45 19.39
C ASP A 984 -22.56 13.34 17.86
N ALA A 985 -23.65 13.90 17.35
CA ALA A 985 -23.99 13.78 15.93
C ALA A 985 -22.92 14.37 14.98
N ASN A 986 -22.17 15.40 15.38
CA ASN A 986 -21.14 16.00 14.52
C ASN A 986 -19.95 15.06 14.32
N ARG A 987 -19.60 14.25 15.33
CA ARG A 987 -18.60 13.19 15.19
C ARG A 987 -19.02 12.10 14.21
N LEU A 988 -20.31 11.80 14.14
CA LEU A 988 -20.88 10.90 13.12
C LEU A 988 -20.87 11.56 11.73
N TYR A 989 -21.16 12.87 11.65
CA TYR A 989 -21.09 13.64 10.41
C TYR A 989 -19.65 13.72 9.87
N ASP A 990 -18.63 13.87 10.73
CA ASP A 990 -17.22 13.80 10.34
C ASP A 990 -16.86 12.44 9.74
N ALA A 991 -17.29 11.32 10.34
CA ALA A 991 -17.09 9.98 9.78
C ALA A 991 -17.76 9.82 8.40
N VAL A 992 -19.01 10.28 8.27
CA VAL A 992 -19.75 10.31 6.99
C VAL A 992 -19.04 11.18 5.95
N ASN A 993 -18.42 12.30 6.34
CA ASN A 993 -17.63 13.13 5.44
C ASN A 993 -16.38 12.38 4.94
N VAL A 994 -15.64 11.67 5.80
CA VAL A 994 -14.52 10.83 5.38
C VAL A 994 -14.98 9.79 4.36
N ILE A 995 -16.02 9.01 4.67
CA ILE A 995 -16.56 7.98 3.76
C ILE A 995 -16.99 8.62 2.42
N LEU A 996 -17.72 9.74 2.43
CA LEU A 996 -18.17 10.40 1.19
C LEU A 996 -17.01 10.95 0.34
N THR A 997 -15.89 11.38 0.95
CA THR A 997 -14.70 11.80 0.17
C THR A 997 -13.94 10.64 -0.46
N LEU A 998 -14.03 9.43 0.11
CA LEU A 998 -13.32 8.24 -0.39
C LEU A 998 -14.01 7.53 -1.57
N GLN A 999 -15.19 8.00 -2.04
CA GLN A 999 -15.85 7.41 -3.21
C GLN A 999 -15.16 7.81 -4.52
N ASN A 1000 -14.71 6.84 -5.31
CA ASN A 1000 -14.01 7.03 -6.58
C ASN A 1000 -14.96 7.37 -7.75
N GLU A 1001 -14.41 7.73 -8.93
CA GLU A 1001 -15.20 8.04 -10.15
C GLU A 1001 -16.05 6.86 -10.67
N ASP A 1002 -15.58 5.62 -10.47
CA ASP A 1002 -16.32 4.40 -10.84
C ASP A 1002 -17.57 4.15 -9.95
N GLY A 1003 -17.62 4.78 -8.77
CA GLY A 1003 -18.70 4.63 -7.79
C GLY A 1003 -18.37 3.68 -6.64
N GLY A 1004 -17.23 2.99 -6.69
CA GLY A 1004 -16.73 2.19 -5.59
C GLY A 1004 -15.91 3.01 -4.58
N TRP A 1005 -15.44 2.30 -3.56
CA TRP A 1005 -14.49 2.81 -2.57
C TRP A 1005 -13.22 1.98 -2.62
N ALA A 1006 -12.09 2.67 -2.49
CA ALA A 1006 -10.76 2.09 -2.30
C ALA A 1006 -10.43 2.07 -0.79
N THR A 1007 -9.23 1.60 -0.39
CA THR A 1007 -8.92 1.39 1.03
C THR A 1007 -8.69 2.70 1.78
N TYR A 1008 -7.49 3.26 1.70
CA TYR A 1008 -7.09 4.42 2.50
C TYR A 1008 -7.45 5.74 1.82
N GLU A 1009 -7.42 5.75 0.49
CA GLU A 1009 -7.43 6.97 -0.31
C GLU A 1009 -8.17 6.77 -1.63
N ASN A 1010 -8.51 7.85 -2.33
CA ASN A 1010 -9.05 7.73 -3.69
C ASN A 1010 -8.03 7.09 -4.65
N ASN A 1011 -8.53 6.48 -5.73
CA ASN A 1011 -7.70 6.04 -6.84
C ASN A 1011 -7.10 7.27 -7.57
N ARG A 1012 -5.80 7.49 -7.40
CA ARG A 1012 -5.04 8.61 -7.99
C ARG A 1012 -4.34 8.27 -9.32
N GLY A 1013 -4.51 7.05 -9.83
CA GLY A 1013 -3.83 6.55 -11.03
C GLY A 1013 -4.78 5.85 -12.01
N PHE A 1014 -4.21 4.98 -12.84
CA PHE A 1014 -4.94 4.22 -13.88
C PHE A 1014 -4.47 2.76 -13.86
N GLY A 1015 -5.33 1.82 -14.26
CA GLY A 1015 -5.02 0.38 -14.19
C GLY A 1015 -3.72 -0.07 -14.91
N TRP A 1016 -3.25 0.68 -15.91
CA TRP A 1016 -1.95 0.41 -16.56
C TRP A 1016 -0.74 0.63 -15.64
N PHE A 1017 -0.89 1.30 -14.49
CA PHE A 1017 0.16 1.44 -13.48
C PHE A 1017 0.70 0.09 -13.01
N GLU A 1018 -0.11 -0.97 -13.04
CA GLU A 1018 0.32 -2.31 -12.62
C GLU A 1018 1.40 -2.90 -13.54
N GLU A 1019 1.51 -2.45 -14.79
CA GLU A 1019 2.63 -2.76 -15.70
C GLU A 1019 3.97 -2.18 -15.20
N LEU A 1020 3.95 -1.25 -14.24
CA LEU A 1020 5.12 -0.70 -13.57
C LEU A 1020 5.49 -1.44 -12.27
N ASN A 1021 4.72 -2.48 -11.87
CA ASN A 1021 4.94 -3.22 -10.62
C ASN A 1021 6.37 -3.82 -10.56
N PRO A 1022 7.22 -3.39 -9.61
CA PRO A 1022 8.60 -3.88 -9.47
C PRO A 1022 8.79 -4.85 -8.30
N SER A 1023 7.71 -5.32 -7.66
CA SER A 1023 7.77 -6.19 -6.48
C SER A 1023 8.06 -7.66 -6.81
N GLU A 1024 7.72 -8.11 -8.03
CA GLU A 1024 7.81 -9.49 -8.54
C GLU A 1024 6.92 -10.52 -7.81
N VAL A 1025 6.71 -10.39 -6.50
CA VAL A 1025 6.01 -11.35 -5.63
C VAL A 1025 4.56 -10.97 -5.28
N PHE A 1026 4.14 -9.72 -5.50
CA PHE A 1026 2.79 -9.24 -5.22
C PHE A 1026 2.12 -8.69 -6.50
N GLY A 1027 0.79 -8.61 -6.52
CA GLY A 1027 0.07 -8.02 -7.65
C GLY A 1027 -1.18 -7.27 -7.22
N ASP A 1028 -1.58 -6.32 -8.07
CA ASP A 1028 -2.54 -5.26 -7.75
C ASP A 1028 -2.02 -4.44 -6.55
N ILE A 1029 -0.84 -3.81 -6.72
CA ILE A 1029 -0.18 -2.98 -5.69
C ILE A 1029 -0.03 -1.50 -6.09
N MET A 1030 -0.14 -1.16 -7.38
CA MET A 1030 0.38 0.12 -7.85
C MET A 1030 -0.57 1.31 -7.66
N ILE A 1031 -1.87 1.08 -7.43
CA ILE A 1031 -2.89 2.12 -7.14
C ILE A 1031 -3.86 1.62 -6.07
N ASP A 1032 -4.53 2.52 -5.35
CA ASP A 1032 -5.62 2.14 -4.44
C ASP A 1032 -6.87 1.86 -5.28
N TYR A 1033 -7.11 0.58 -5.59
CA TYR A 1033 -8.23 0.13 -6.42
C TYR A 1033 -9.56 0.22 -5.66
N SER A 1034 -10.68 0.42 -6.36
CA SER A 1034 -12.00 0.22 -5.76
C SER A 1034 -12.26 -1.27 -5.54
N TYR A 1035 -12.70 -1.66 -4.34
CA TYR A 1035 -12.96 -3.06 -3.95
C TYR A 1035 -14.44 -3.30 -3.65
N VAL A 1036 -14.93 -4.55 -3.77
CA VAL A 1036 -16.33 -4.88 -3.41
C VAL A 1036 -16.53 -4.70 -1.90
N GLU A 1037 -15.50 -5.01 -1.11
CA GLU A 1037 -15.56 -5.02 0.34
C GLU A 1037 -15.62 -3.62 0.92
N CYS A 1038 -14.64 -2.78 0.58
CA CYS A 1038 -14.59 -1.36 0.93
C CYS A 1038 -15.87 -0.62 0.49
N SER A 1039 -16.42 -0.99 -0.67
CA SER A 1039 -17.66 -0.42 -1.19
C SER A 1039 -18.90 -0.83 -0.41
N MET A 1040 -19.02 -2.08 0.04
CA MET A 1040 -20.14 -2.51 0.90
C MET A 1040 -20.03 -1.89 2.28
N ALA A 1041 -18.87 -1.95 2.93
CA ALA A 1041 -18.67 -1.39 4.27
C ALA A 1041 -19.03 0.11 4.30
N SER A 1042 -18.51 0.87 3.32
CA SER A 1042 -18.84 2.29 3.13
C SER A 1042 -20.33 2.53 2.85
N LEU A 1043 -20.92 1.78 1.92
CA LEU A 1043 -22.32 1.95 1.50
C LEU A 1043 -23.31 1.60 2.62
N THR A 1044 -23.05 0.52 3.37
CA THR A 1044 -23.94 0.07 4.45
C THR A 1044 -23.89 0.99 5.65
N ALA A 1045 -22.71 1.50 6.00
CA ALA A 1045 -22.56 2.53 7.02
C ALA A 1045 -23.29 3.83 6.63
N LEU A 1046 -23.19 4.25 5.36
CA LEU A 1046 -23.95 5.39 4.83
C LEU A 1046 -25.47 5.16 4.87
N ALA A 1047 -25.94 3.96 4.55
CA ALA A 1047 -27.37 3.61 4.59
C ALA A 1047 -27.93 3.61 6.01
N GLU A 1048 -27.26 2.94 6.96
CA GLU A 1048 -27.70 2.88 8.36
C GLU A 1048 -27.59 4.22 9.09
N PHE A 1049 -26.57 5.03 8.74
CA PHE A 1049 -26.53 6.42 9.14
C PHE A 1049 -27.74 7.18 8.60
N HIS A 1050 -28.10 7.00 7.33
CA HIS A 1050 -29.21 7.74 6.72
C HIS A 1050 -30.58 7.39 7.31
N GLU A 1051 -30.81 6.12 7.68
CA GLU A 1051 -32.01 5.67 8.40
C GLU A 1051 -32.20 6.43 9.73
N LYS A 1052 -31.09 6.75 10.42
CA LYS A 1052 -31.08 7.46 11.72
C LYS A 1052 -31.01 8.99 11.58
N PHE A 1053 -30.37 9.50 10.52
CA PHE A 1053 -30.15 10.92 10.25
C PHE A 1053 -30.66 11.32 8.85
N PRO A 1054 -31.98 11.21 8.57
CA PRO A 1054 -32.55 11.33 7.22
C PRO A 1054 -32.47 12.73 6.59
N HIS A 1055 -31.99 13.74 7.32
CA HIS A 1055 -31.84 15.11 6.83
C HIS A 1055 -30.38 15.54 6.62
N HIS A 1056 -29.40 14.79 7.14
CA HIS A 1056 -27.99 15.12 6.94
C HIS A 1056 -27.50 14.62 5.58
N ARG A 1057 -27.11 15.55 4.68
CA ARG A 1057 -26.50 15.28 3.36
C ARG A 1057 -27.25 14.23 2.50
N SER A 1058 -28.57 14.16 2.67
CA SER A 1058 -29.44 13.11 2.10
C SER A 1058 -29.25 12.88 0.59
N LYS A 1059 -29.07 13.96 -0.18
CA LYS A 1059 -28.89 13.86 -1.64
C LYS A 1059 -27.56 13.21 -2.00
N GLU A 1060 -26.47 13.61 -1.34
CA GLU A 1060 -25.14 13.05 -1.59
C GLU A 1060 -25.05 11.61 -1.09
N VAL A 1061 -25.62 11.31 0.08
CA VAL A 1061 -25.67 9.96 0.66
C VAL A 1061 -26.44 9.00 -0.25
N ALA A 1062 -27.67 9.35 -0.66
CA ALA A 1062 -28.46 8.53 -1.59
C ALA A 1062 -27.80 8.39 -2.97
N PHE A 1063 -27.09 9.44 -3.45
CA PHE A 1063 -26.32 9.38 -4.69
C PHE A 1063 -25.11 8.45 -4.58
N ALA A 1064 -24.40 8.47 -3.45
CA ALA A 1064 -23.25 7.62 -3.18
C ALA A 1064 -23.65 6.15 -3.05
N ILE A 1065 -24.69 5.83 -2.27
CA ILE A 1065 -25.26 4.48 -2.12
C ILE A 1065 -25.63 3.90 -3.50
N ARG A 1066 -26.40 4.65 -4.29
CA ARG A 1066 -26.78 4.22 -5.65
C ARG A 1066 -25.56 3.94 -6.54
N ARG A 1067 -24.50 4.75 -6.45
CA ARG A 1067 -23.26 4.54 -7.22
C ARG A 1067 -22.48 3.31 -6.76
N GLY A 1068 -22.44 3.01 -5.46
CA GLY A 1068 -21.83 1.78 -4.93
C GLY A 1068 -22.56 0.52 -5.41
N GLY A 1069 -23.90 0.55 -5.47
CA GLY A 1069 -24.70 -0.54 -6.04
C GLY A 1069 -24.40 -0.78 -7.52
N GLU A 1070 -24.29 0.28 -8.34
CA GLU A 1070 -23.87 0.14 -9.75
C GLU A 1070 -22.43 -0.36 -9.89
N PHE A 1071 -21.50 0.13 -9.05
CA PHE A 1071 -20.12 -0.35 -9.03
C PHE A 1071 -20.05 -1.85 -8.73
N MET A 1072 -20.71 -2.32 -7.67
CA MET A 1072 -20.72 -3.74 -7.28
C MET A 1072 -21.31 -4.63 -8.38
N LYS A 1073 -22.37 -4.19 -9.07
CA LYS A 1073 -22.90 -4.89 -10.27
C LYS A 1073 -21.89 -4.92 -11.42
N SER A 1074 -21.08 -3.88 -11.60
CA SER A 1074 -20.11 -3.78 -12.70
C SER A 1074 -18.87 -4.68 -12.55
N ILE A 1075 -18.55 -5.11 -11.32
CA ILE A 1075 -17.42 -6.00 -11.00
C ILE A 1075 -17.85 -7.44 -10.64
N GLN A 1076 -19.14 -7.77 -10.71
CA GLN A 1076 -19.62 -9.15 -10.54
C GLN A 1076 -19.12 -10.03 -11.69
N ARG A 1077 -18.64 -11.23 -11.36
CA ARG A 1077 -18.16 -12.21 -12.34
C ARG A 1077 -19.33 -12.90 -13.06
N GLU A 1078 -19.06 -13.48 -14.23
CA GLU A 1078 -20.10 -14.13 -15.05
C GLU A 1078 -20.81 -15.27 -14.32
N ASP A 1079 -20.05 -16.03 -13.54
CA ASP A 1079 -20.48 -17.11 -12.63
C ASP A 1079 -21.41 -16.63 -11.50
N GLY A 1080 -21.45 -15.32 -11.21
CA GLY A 1080 -22.24 -14.71 -10.14
C GLY A 1080 -21.46 -14.36 -8.88
N SER A 1081 -20.20 -14.76 -8.77
CA SER A 1081 -19.34 -14.48 -7.63
C SER A 1081 -18.74 -13.08 -7.67
N TRP A 1082 -18.17 -12.67 -6.55
CA TRP A 1082 -17.18 -11.60 -6.48
C TRP A 1082 -15.88 -12.16 -5.89
N TYR A 1083 -14.75 -11.60 -6.33
CA TYR A 1083 -13.43 -11.96 -5.82
C TYR A 1083 -13.13 -11.17 -4.54
N GLY A 1084 -12.80 -11.84 -3.43
CA GLY A 1084 -12.34 -11.23 -2.19
C GLY A 1084 -10.84 -10.94 -2.21
N SER A 1085 -10.48 -9.69 -1.94
CA SER A 1085 -9.12 -9.13 -2.03
C SER A 1085 -8.42 -9.00 -0.68
N TRP A 1086 -9.19 -9.01 0.43
CA TRP A 1086 -8.69 -8.87 1.80
C TRP A 1086 -8.84 -10.13 2.66
N ALA A 1087 -9.65 -11.10 2.22
CA ALA A 1087 -9.77 -12.43 2.83
C ALA A 1087 -10.13 -13.51 1.78
N CYS A 1088 -9.93 -14.78 2.13
CA CYS A 1088 -9.91 -15.93 1.21
C CYS A 1088 -11.29 -16.60 1.02
N CYS A 1089 -11.97 -16.54 -0.12
CA CYS A 1089 -11.80 -15.59 -1.23
C CYS A 1089 -13.16 -15.22 -1.83
N PHE A 1090 -13.84 -16.17 -2.46
CA PHE A 1090 -15.12 -15.94 -3.12
C PHE A 1090 -16.28 -15.98 -2.13
N THR A 1091 -16.26 -16.80 -1.09
CA THR A 1091 -17.27 -16.75 0.00
C THR A 1091 -17.28 -15.39 0.69
N TYR A 1092 -16.09 -14.83 0.94
CA TYR A 1092 -15.91 -13.45 1.44
C TYR A 1092 -16.47 -12.42 0.44
N GLY A 1093 -15.96 -12.38 -0.80
CA GLY A 1093 -16.43 -11.42 -1.81
C GLY A 1093 -17.95 -11.52 -2.08
N CYS A 1094 -18.51 -12.72 -2.07
CA CYS A 1094 -19.95 -12.96 -2.25
C CYS A 1094 -20.81 -12.45 -1.10
N TRP A 1095 -20.29 -12.45 0.13
CA TRP A 1095 -20.96 -11.86 1.29
C TRP A 1095 -21.08 -10.34 1.13
N PHE A 1096 -19.96 -9.62 0.93
CA PHE A 1096 -19.98 -8.17 0.73
C PHE A 1096 -20.80 -7.80 -0.53
N GLY A 1097 -20.68 -8.57 -1.62
CA GLY A 1097 -21.42 -8.34 -2.86
C GLY A 1097 -22.94 -8.49 -2.73
N ILE A 1098 -23.44 -9.50 -2.02
CA ILE A 1098 -24.89 -9.61 -1.76
C ILE A 1098 -25.36 -8.51 -0.80
N GLU A 1099 -24.67 -8.31 0.31
CA GLU A 1099 -25.12 -7.41 1.37
C GLU A 1099 -25.14 -5.95 0.91
N GLY A 1100 -24.12 -5.54 0.15
CA GLY A 1100 -24.03 -4.22 -0.45
C GLY A 1100 -25.13 -3.95 -1.48
N LEU A 1101 -25.55 -4.96 -2.26
CA LEU A 1101 -26.68 -4.80 -3.19
C LEU A 1101 -28.03 -4.75 -2.46
N ILE A 1102 -28.27 -5.60 -1.46
CA ILE A 1102 -29.48 -5.56 -0.62
C ILE A 1102 -29.64 -4.17 0.04
N LYS A 1103 -28.56 -3.65 0.65
CA LYS A 1103 -28.54 -2.33 1.29
C LYS A 1103 -28.53 -1.15 0.30
N ALA A 1104 -28.13 -1.37 -0.96
CA ALA A 1104 -28.34 -0.41 -2.05
C ALA A 1104 -29.79 -0.36 -2.56
N GLY A 1105 -30.68 -1.25 -2.07
CA GLY A 1105 -32.08 -1.32 -2.46
C GLY A 1105 -32.40 -2.30 -3.60
N GLU A 1106 -31.44 -3.14 -4.02
CA GLU A 1106 -31.75 -4.22 -4.97
C GLU A 1106 -32.61 -5.29 -4.27
N PRO A 1107 -33.73 -5.73 -4.89
CA PRO A 1107 -34.53 -6.81 -4.32
C PRO A 1107 -33.74 -8.12 -4.34
N SER A 1108 -33.94 -8.99 -3.35
CA SER A 1108 -33.24 -10.28 -3.27
C SER A 1108 -33.54 -11.22 -4.45
N SER A 1109 -34.66 -11.01 -5.16
CA SER A 1109 -35.01 -11.69 -6.41
C SER A 1109 -34.26 -11.18 -7.65
N SER A 1110 -33.41 -10.16 -7.52
CA SER A 1110 -32.63 -9.59 -8.63
C SER A 1110 -31.63 -10.60 -9.22
N VAL A 1111 -31.38 -10.49 -10.53
CA VAL A 1111 -30.50 -11.42 -11.26
C VAL A 1111 -29.07 -11.48 -10.67
N PRO A 1112 -28.42 -10.37 -10.26
CA PRO A 1112 -27.10 -10.42 -9.61
C PRO A 1112 -27.10 -11.25 -8.33
N ILE A 1113 -28.03 -11.01 -7.42
CA ILE A 1113 -28.12 -11.70 -6.11
C ILE A 1113 -28.44 -13.18 -6.33
N GLN A 1114 -29.41 -13.48 -7.21
CA GLN A 1114 -29.80 -14.85 -7.53
C GLN A 1114 -28.72 -15.65 -8.28
N LYS A 1115 -27.86 -14.98 -9.06
CA LYS A 1115 -26.63 -15.60 -9.61
C LYS A 1115 -25.68 -15.99 -8.48
N CYS A 1116 -25.35 -15.05 -7.59
CA CYS A 1116 -24.44 -15.30 -6.46
C CYS A 1116 -24.96 -16.41 -5.53
N CYS A 1117 -26.26 -16.44 -5.24
CA CYS A 1117 -26.86 -17.52 -4.46
C CYS A 1117 -26.67 -18.90 -5.12
N ARG A 1118 -26.83 -19.01 -6.44
CA ARG A 1118 -26.57 -20.27 -7.17
C ARG A 1118 -25.09 -20.64 -7.17
N PHE A 1119 -24.18 -19.67 -7.29
CA PHE A 1119 -22.75 -19.90 -7.12
C PHE A 1119 -22.46 -20.50 -5.74
N LEU A 1120 -22.86 -19.83 -4.66
CA LEU A 1120 -22.64 -20.33 -3.30
C LEU A 1120 -23.26 -21.72 -3.09
N LEU A 1121 -24.53 -21.93 -3.43
CA LEU A 1121 -25.19 -23.24 -3.30
C LEU A 1121 -24.45 -24.35 -4.08
N SER A 1122 -23.88 -24.05 -5.25
CA SER A 1122 -23.08 -25.02 -6.03
C SER A 1122 -21.74 -25.40 -5.39
N GLN A 1123 -21.22 -24.58 -4.46
CA GLN A 1123 -19.97 -24.84 -3.74
C GLN A 1123 -20.19 -25.44 -2.32
N GLN A 1124 -21.45 -25.70 -1.92
CA GLN A 1124 -21.71 -26.31 -0.61
C GLN A 1124 -21.24 -27.78 -0.60
N ARG A 1125 -20.47 -28.16 0.41
CA ARG A 1125 -19.92 -29.51 0.56
C ARG A 1125 -20.95 -30.47 1.21
N PRO A 1126 -20.80 -31.81 1.07
CA PRO A 1126 -21.77 -32.78 1.59
C PRO A 1126 -21.97 -32.78 3.12
N ASN A 1127 -21.02 -32.24 3.87
CA ASN A 1127 -21.10 -31.98 5.32
C ASN A 1127 -21.92 -30.72 5.68
N GLY A 1128 -22.37 -29.94 4.69
CA GLY A 1128 -23.09 -28.68 4.86
C GLY A 1128 -22.22 -27.42 4.87
N GLY A 1129 -20.91 -27.54 5.00
CA GLY A 1129 -20.01 -26.39 5.05
C GLY A 1129 -19.57 -25.88 3.67
N TRP A 1130 -18.90 -24.74 3.69
CA TRP A 1130 -18.08 -24.22 2.59
C TRP A 1130 -16.62 -24.17 3.04
N GLY A 1131 -15.67 -24.10 2.11
CA GLY A 1131 -14.25 -24.01 2.46
C GLY A 1131 -13.38 -23.66 1.27
N GLU A 1132 -12.52 -22.68 1.46
CA GLU A 1132 -11.53 -22.18 0.52
C GLU A 1132 -10.18 -22.10 1.23
N ASP A 1133 -9.10 -22.45 0.55
CA ASP A 1133 -7.74 -22.12 1.01
C ASP A 1133 -7.18 -20.91 0.25
N PHE A 1134 -5.99 -20.47 0.64
CA PHE A 1134 -5.26 -19.37 0.03
C PHE A 1134 -5.02 -19.54 -1.49
N THR A 1135 -5.02 -20.77 -2.04
CA THR A 1135 -4.84 -20.97 -3.49
C THR A 1135 -5.94 -20.28 -4.30
N SER A 1136 -7.13 -20.12 -3.71
CA SER A 1136 -8.27 -19.42 -4.32
C SER A 1136 -7.92 -17.99 -4.75
N CYS A 1137 -7.09 -17.31 -3.94
CA CYS A 1137 -6.63 -15.93 -4.16
C CYS A 1137 -5.57 -15.87 -5.27
N TYR A 1138 -4.58 -16.76 -5.19
CA TYR A 1138 -3.42 -16.80 -6.09
C TYR A 1138 -3.81 -17.23 -7.52
N ASP A 1139 -4.64 -18.26 -7.65
CA ASP A 1139 -5.10 -18.78 -8.94
C ASP A 1139 -6.26 -17.94 -9.53
N LYS A 1140 -6.88 -17.07 -8.71
CA LYS A 1140 -8.10 -16.28 -9.01
C LYS A 1140 -9.31 -17.15 -9.42
N ALA A 1141 -9.48 -18.31 -8.76
CA ALA A 1141 -10.58 -19.27 -8.98
C ALA A 1141 -10.84 -20.12 -7.71
N TYR A 1142 -12.08 -20.53 -7.44
CA TYR A 1142 -12.46 -21.26 -6.21
C TYR A 1142 -11.65 -22.55 -6.01
N ALA A 1143 -11.04 -22.74 -4.83
CA ALA A 1143 -10.27 -23.94 -4.50
C ALA A 1143 -11.17 -25.19 -4.47
N THR A 1144 -11.07 -26.05 -5.49
CA THR A 1144 -11.91 -27.25 -5.63
C THR A 1144 -11.77 -28.21 -4.43
N ASN A 1145 -10.55 -28.36 -3.91
CA ASN A 1145 -10.27 -29.17 -2.73
C ASN A 1145 -10.71 -28.48 -1.42
N GLY A 1146 -10.85 -27.15 -1.42
CA GLY A 1146 -11.14 -26.36 -0.22
C GLY A 1146 -10.07 -26.56 0.85
N MET A 1147 -10.47 -26.57 2.10
CA MET A 1147 -9.55 -26.64 3.24
C MET A 1147 -9.09 -28.07 3.59
N GLN A 1148 -8.98 -28.97 2.61
CA GLN A 1148 -8.63 -30.39 2.83
C GLN A 1148 -7.26 -30.57 3.50
N SER A 1149 -6.33 -29.63 3.31
CA SER A 1149 -5.03 -29.58 3.99
C SER A 1149 -5.12 -29.31 5.50
N TYR A 1150 -6.26 -28.77 5.97
CA TYR A 1150 -6.46 -28.28 7.34
C TYR A 1150 -7.67 -28.94 8.05
N GLY A 1151 -8.43 -29.80 7.34
CA GLY A 1151 -9.59 -30.52 7.87
C GLY A 1151 -10.08 -31.62 6.92
N ASN A 1152 -10.47 -32.76 7.49
CA ASN A 1152 -10.76 -34.00 6.74
C ASN A 1152 -11.95 -33.94 5.75
N ASP A 1153 -12.73 -32.86 5.75
CA ASP A 1153 -13.93 -32.67 4.92
C ASP A 1153 -13.83 -31.50 3.91
N GLY A 1154 -12.77 -30.68 4.02
CA GLY A 1154 -12.51 -29.56 3.12
C GLY A 1154 -13.32 -28.28 3.41
N SER A 1155 -14.05 -28.22 4.53
CA SER A 1155 -14.78 -27.03 4.96
C SER A 1155 -14.02 -26.20 6.00
N GLY A 1156 -14.44 -24.94 6.17
CA GLY A 1156 -13.99 -24.05 7.23
C GLY A 1156 -15.16 -23.31 7.88
N VAL A 1157 -15.06 -23.02 9.18
CA VAL A 1157 -16.08 -22.28 9.94
C VAL A 1157 -16.23 -20.85 9.42
N VAL A 1158 -15.14 -20.21 9.01
CA VAL A 1158 -15.13 -18.83 8.52
C VAL A 1158 -15.80 -18.73 7.13
N ASN A 1159 -15.39 -19.56 6.17
CA ASN A 1159 -16.04 -19.60 4.85
C ASN A 1159 -17.53 -19.99 4.92
N THR A 1160 -17.87 -20.94 5.80
CA THR A 1160 -19.27 -21.33 6.02
C THR A 1160 -20.08 -20.19 6.61
N ALA A 1161 -19.53 -19.43 7.56
CA ALA A 1161 -20.19 -18.28 8.14
C ALA A 1161 -20.44 -17.18 7.09
N TRP A 1162 -19.46 -16.82 6.26
CA TRP A 1162 -19.66 -15.84 5.18
C TRP A 1162 -20.70 -16.30 4.15
N ALA A 1163 -20.66 -17.56 3.72
CA ALA A 1163 -21.66 -18.13 2.81
C ALA A 1163 -23.07 -18.09 3.40
N LEU A 1164 -23.23 -18.39 4.70
CA LEU A 1164 -24.50 -18.28 5.41
C LEU A 1164 -24.96 -16.82 5.56
N MET A 1165 -24.08 -15.89 5.93
CA MET A 1165 -24.41 -14.47 6.03
C MET A 1165 -24.91 -13.91 4.70
N ALA A 1166 -24.26 -14.29 3.59
CA ALA A 1166 -24.65 -13.94 2.22
C ALA A 1166 -26.02 -14.53 1.84
N LEU A 1167 -26.22 -15.84 2.01
CA LEU A 1167 -27.47 -16.51 1.68
C LEU A 1167 -28.64 -16.08 2.59
N SER A 1168 -28.36 -15.69 3.84
CA SER A 1168 -29.35 -15.14 4.77
C SER A 1168 -29.75 -13.71 4.38
N ALA A 1169 -28.79 -12.84 4.02
CA ALA A 1169 -29.09 -11.50 3.50
C ALA A 1169 -29.92 -11.55 2.21
N ALA A 1170 -29.65 -12.52 1.34
CA ALA A 1170 -30.46 -12.79 0.15
C ALA A 1170 -31.81 -13.49 0.42
N LYS A 1171 -32.12 -13.87 1.67
CA LYS A 1171 -33.32 -14.65 2.05
C LYS A 1171 -33.51 -15.88 1.16
N CYS A 1172 -32.47 -16.70 1.07
CA CYS A 1172 -32.43 -17.88 0.21
C CYS A 1172 -33.57 -18.86 0.52
N ASN A 1173 -34.26 -19.34 -0.53
CA ASN A 1173 -35.39 -20.27 -0.40
C ASN A 1173 -34.96 -21.71 -0.06
N ASP A 1174 -33.68 -22.08 -0.24
CA ASP A 1174 -33.17 -23.40 0.15
C ASP A 1174 -32.81 -23.43 1.65
N VAL A 1175 -33.86 -23.49 2.49
CA VAL A 1175 -33.72 -23.57 3.94
C VAL A 1175 -32.98 -24.84 4.38
N GLU A 1176 -32.94 -25.90 3.56
CA GLU A 1176 -32.16 -27.10 3.85
C GLU A 1176 -30.66 -26.84 3.68
N ALA A 1177 -30.24 -26.11 2.65
CA ALA A 1177 -28.86 -25.65 2.52
C ALA A 1177 -28.42 -24.76 3.68
N ILE A 1178 -29.28 -23.83 4.13
CA ILE A 1178 -29.02 -23.03 5.34
C ILE A 1178 -28.88 -23.93 6.57
N ARG A 1179 -29.84 -24.85 6.80
CA ARG A 1179 -29.83 -25.75 7.96
C ARG A 1179 -28.57 -26.62 8.00
N ARG A 1180 -28.14 -27.19 6.86
CA ARG A 1180 -26.89 -27.95 6.77
C ARG A 1180 -25.66 -27.11 7.16
N GLY A 1181 -25.56 -25.86 6.71
CA GLY A 1181 -24.45 -24.98 7.07
C GLY A 1181 -24.47 -24.55 8.54
N VAL A 1182 -25.65 -24.27 9.09
CA VAL A 1182 -25.84 -23.96 10.52
C VAL A 1182 -25.49 -25.17 11.38
N GLN A 1183 -25.92 -26.38 11.00
CA GLN A 1183 -25.54 -27.63 11.66
C GLN A 1183 -24.03 -27.90 11.57
N TYR A 1184 -23.37 -27.56 10.44
CA TYR A 1184 -21.91 -27.59 10.36
C TYR A 1184 -21.28 -26.68 11.43
N LEU A 1185 -21.63 -25.39 11.49
CA LEU A 1185 -21.09 -24.46 12.48
C LEU A 1185 -21.32 -24.93 13.93
N MET A 1186 -22.52 -25.44 14.24
CA MET A 1186 -22.84 -25.99 15.56
C MET A 1186 -22.05 -27.26 15.88
N SER A 1187 -21.80 -28.13 14.89
CA SER A 1187 -20.98 -29.34 15.06
C SER A 1187 -19.48 -29.07 15.23
N ARG A 1188 -19.00 -27.91 14.75
CA ARG A 1188 -17.62 -27.43 14.94
C ARG A 1188 -17.43 -26.61 16.22
N GLN A 1189 -18.51 -26.24 16.93
CA GLN A 1189 -18.40 -25.49 18.17
C GLN A 1189 -17.80 -26.37 19.27
N LEU A 1190 -16.74 -25.87 19.89
CA LEU A 1190 -16.06 -26.51 21.01
C LEU A 1190 -16.94 -26.41 22.27
N GLU A 1191 -16.72 -27.29 23.24
CA GLU A 1191 -17.47 -27.30 24.50
C GLU A 1191 -17.42 -25.95 25.24
N CYS A 1192 -16.30 -25.23 25.09
CA CYS A 1192 -16.10 -23.88 25.62
C CYS A 1192 -16.89 -22.76 24.93
N GLY A 1193 -17.57 -23.02 23.82
CA GLY A 1193 -18.24 -22.00 22.99
C GLY A 1193 -17.38 -21.44 21.85
N ASP A 1194 -16.07 -21.67 21.89
CA ASP A 1194 -15.07 -21.33 20.87
C ASP A 1194 -15.21 -22.18 19.59
N TRP A 1195 -14.45 -21.86 18.55
CA TRP A 1195 -14.26 -22.70 17.37
C TRP A 1195 -12.77 -22.99 17.11
N PRO A 1196 -12.43 -24.15 16.53
CA PRO A 1196 -11.05 -24.52 16.26
C PRO A 1196 -10.38 -23.55 15.28
N GLN A 1197 -9.08 -23.27 15.47
CA GLN A 1197 -8.30 -22.60 14.44
C GLN A 1197 -8.09 -23.55 13.25
N GLU A 1198 -8.53 -23.10 12.08
CA GLU A 1198 -8.39 -23.75 10.77
C GLU A 1198 -7.38 -22.95 9.92
N GLY A 1199 -7.38 -23.11 8.59
CA GLY A 1199 -6.44 -22.43 7.69
C GLY A 1199 -6.56 -20.89 7.66
N ILE A 1200 -5.59 -20.24 7.00
CA ILE A 1200 -5.42 -18.79 6.99
C ILE A 1200 -6.58 -18.10 6.26
N SER A 1201 -7.22 -17.15 6.94
CA SER A 1201 -8.45 -16.53 6.43
C SER A 1201 -8.21 -15.21 5.70
N GLY A 1202 -7.17 -14.44 6.04
CA GLY A 1202 -6.85 -13.16 5.40
C GLY A 1202 -5.92 -13.31 4.19
N VAL A 1203 -5.95 -12.33 3.29
CA VAL A 1203 -5.00 -12.19 2.18
C VAL A 1203 -4.73 -10.71 1.89
N PHE A 1204 -3.57 -10.38 1.35
CA PHE A 1204 -3.33 -9.09 0.69
C PHE A 1204 -2.57 -9.27 -0.63
N ASN A 1205 -2.83 -8.35 -1.58
CA ASN A 1205 -2.21 -8.26 -2.90
C ASN A 1205 -2.07 -9.62 -3.63
N ARG A 1206 -3.12 -10.44 -3.52
CA ARG A 1206 -3.32 -11.80 -4.06
C ARG A 1206 -2.39 -12.90 -3.52
N ALA A 1207 -1.15 -12.58 -3.17
CA ALA A 1207 -0.04 -13.53 -3.07
C ALA A 1207 0.54 -13.70 -1.66
N CYS A 1208 -0.08 -13.12 -0.63
CA CYS A 1208 0.33 -13.33 0.76
C CYS A 1208 -0.89 -13.50 1.69
N GLY A 1209 -0.99 -14.65 2.35
CA GLY A 1209 -1.99 -14.88 3.41
C GLY A 1209 -1.61 -14.21 4.73
N ILE A 1210 -2.61 -13.81 5.52
CA ILE A 1210 -2.45 -13.17 6.84
C ILE A 1210 -3.49 -13.68 7.85
N THR A 1211 -3.08 -13.82 9.12
CA THR A 1211 -3.94 -14.33 10.20
C THR A 1211 -4.98 -13.29 10.61
N TYR A 1212 -6.24 -13.69 10.75
CA TYR A 1212 -7.28 -12.94 11.46
C TYR A 1212 -7.82 -13.81 12.61
N THR A 1213 -7.21 -13.75 13.79
CA THR A 1213 -7.58 -14.62 14.93
C THR A 1213 -9.06 -14.49 15.32
N ALA A 1214 -9.63 -13.29 15.29
CA ALA A 1214 -11.01 -13.03 15.69
C ALA A 1214 -12.06 -13.74 14.82
N TYR A 1215 -11.75 -14.00 13.54
CA TYR A 1215 -12.74 -14.44 12.55
C TYR A 1215 -13.43 -15.76 12.89
N ARG A 1216 -12.71 -16.70 13.54
CA ARG A 1216 -13.29 -17.98 13.98
C ARG A 1216 -14.29 -17.84 15.12
N ASN A 1217 -14.30 -16.73 15.85
CA ASN A 1217 -15.30 -16.44 16.88
C ASN A 1217 -16.40 -15.53 16.35
N VAL A 1218 -16.02 -14.41 15.73
CA VAL A 1218 -16.94 -13.35 15.31
C VAL A 1218 -17.90 -13.82 14.22
N PHE A 1219 -17.39 -14.43 13.14
CA PHE A 1219 -18.26 -14.78 12.00
C PHE A 1219 -19.21 -15.95 12.28
N PRO A 1220 -18.81 -17.06 12.94
CA PRO A 1220 -19.77 -18.10 13.33
C PRO A 1220 -20.88 -17.59 14.24
N VAL A 1221 -20.58 -16.73 15.22
CA VAL A 1221 -21.61 -16.05 16.04
C VAL A 1221 -22.56 -15.24 15.16
N TRP A 1222 -22.03 -14.37 14.30
CA TRP A 1222 -22.82 -13.49 13.43
C TRP A 1222 -23.74 -14.28 12.49
N ALA A 1223 -23.20 -15.33 11.84
CA ALA A 1223 -23.94 -16.20 10.94
C ALA A 1223 -25.05 -16.98 11.66
N LEU A 1224 -24.77 -17.53 12.85
CA LEU A 1224 -25.76 -18.23 13.66
C LEU A 1224 -26.90 -17.28 14.10
N GLY A 1225 -26.57 -16.11 14.63
CA GLY A 1225 -27.55 -15.09 15.03
C GLY A 1225 -28.45 -14.64 13.87
N ARG A 1226 -27.82 -14.22 12.75
CA ARG A 1226 -28.55 -13.76 11.55
C ARG A 1226 -29.42 -14.85 10.94
N CYS A 1227 -28.95 -16.10 10.89
CA CYS A 1227 -29.77 -17.23 10.40
C CYS A 1227 -30.94 -17.52 11.34
N ALA A 1228 -30.72 -17.51 12.67
CA ALA A 1228 -31.78 -17.69 13.65
C ALA A 1228 -32.85 -16.58 13.60
N ALA A 1229 -32.46 -15.34 13.31
CA ALA A 1229 -33.37 -14.23 13.10
C ALA A 1229 -34.13 -14.30 11.76
N THR A 1230 -33.50 -14.83 10.70
CA THR A 1230 -34.07 -14.86 9.34
C THR A 1230 -34.99 -16.06 9.10
N TYR A 1231 -34.63 -17.24 9.60
CA TYR A 1231 -35.34 -18.50 9.33
C TYR A 1231 -36.03 -19.11 10.56
N GLY A 1232 -35.72 -18.62 11.76
CA GLY A 1232 -36.37 -19.05 13.00
C GLY A 1232 -36.16 -20.54 13.31
N ASP A 1233 -37.14 -21.10 14.02
CA ASP A 1233 -37.06 -22.43 14.63
C ASP A 1233 -37.05 -23.58 13.58
N ALA A 1234 -37.30 -23.27 12.30
CA ALA A 1234 -37.14 -24.20 11.18
C ALA A 1234 -35.69 -24.71 11.02
N LEU A 1235 -34.71 -24.07 11.64
CA LEU A 1235 -33.31 -24.54 11.70
C LEU A 1235 -33.07 -25.59 12.80
N ASP A 1236 -33.87 -25.57 13.87
CA ASP A 1236 -33.71 -26.41 15.06
C ASP A 1236 -34.49 -27.75 14.94
N GLU A 1237 -35.49 -27.84 14.06
CA GLU A 1237 -36.24 -29.09 13.82
C GLU A 1237 -35.37 -30.18 13.18
N LYS A 1238 -35.23 -31.32 13.88
CA LYS A 1238 -34.95 -32.62 13.25
C LYS A 1238 -36.25 -33.23 12.73
N LYS A 1239 -36.26 -33.58 11.45
CA LYS A 1239 -37.17 -34.57 10.87
C LYS A 1239 -36.54 -35.96 10.89
#